data_AF-A0A935NLL3-F1
#
_entry.id   AF-A0A935NLL3-F1
#
_cell.length_a   1.000
_cell.length_b   1.000
_cell.length_c   1.000
_cell.angle_alpha   90.00
_cell.angle_beta   90.00
_cell.angle_gamma   90.00
#
_symmetry.space_group_name_H-M   'P 1'
#
loop_
_entity.id
_entity.type
_entity.pdbx_description
1 polymer ?
#
loop_
_entity_poly.entity_id
_entity_poly.type
_entity_poly.pdbx_seq_one_letter_code
_entity_poly.pdbx_strand_id
1 'polypeptide(L)'
;MTVAGTGSVASSVAGIDCGSGSSGDCSETYASGTLVTLTATPAAGWRFVGWTGGGCNGTATCVMTMSAATTVTATFDQLTFTLSLTSVGGRVTSLPAGIDCPGDCGETYAQGTSVTLTAVPDAGQQFTGWSGGGCSGNGTCQIAMNANAGVTASFAAAPTGTFALTVGVSGAGAVTSSVGGISCPAACATTIAQNASVTLTATPSTGANFQVWGGACSGTAATCTVQMTAARAVTASFSTVNFPLTVTRAGAGTGTVTSAPAGISCGTDCAESYAQNTAVTLTAAAGSGSLFSGWSGACTGTGSCSVTMSAARNVTATFALARTLTVAKAGTGAGTVTSAPAGINCGSTCAASFADGSTVTLTAAATSGSTFGGWSGGGCSGTSTTCTTSALAAPTSVTATFSGGSALGLSTRPSNTTCFAFDPPTSTTASMTLPRAFTGLSFSEPVALLQAPGDSSRWFVVEKSGVVRVFVNSASTTTSSVFIDITAKIVTAGELEAGLLGMAFDPNFGVGAGKNQNFYLFYSGAPNSGYRLRSKISRFTANSTATSAPSNSEVNLLGLDKVDSNHNGGNLAFGPDGYLYAGFGDGGGDPNPQAQDDRFLYGKIIRINPNANTGAVTYAIPADNPNAGNGLCNAANGVGSSANCPEVWARGLRNPWRWSFDRNNGRLWVGDVGWGSFEEVNIVTKGANYGWPQKEGYCTSGCTGLTDPVYAVPRGDGQSITGGYVYRGTQTTDLAGQYIFGDFGSKMFSAVVAGSTAGSYTVRQLIAPFSANSVMPSSFGEGTDGELYVLGFDTGFIHKLTFSSGSGGGGPVVPTQLSATGCAASNPQNPSTGMVGYEINAPFWSDNAVKTRFFALPNSTASFTPGADGDWSTPARSVFRKDFRLGGQLIETRLMMKQSNGDWAGYSYEWNTGQTDATLVAAAGKDVTIAGQTWSYPSRQQCLQCHTSVAGFSLGPETQQLNRTALYSQTGITAHQLTTLSAPAIAMLTPQISDPATQPRMSDPFGADSVSLRARAWLHTNCSFCHRPNGPTPSSMNMLASASLAATNTCNVDPTAGNAGVLTNPKIIAPGLPDSSVLLARVNSRAALIQMPPIGSHVVDTAGVALLRSWISSLTSCN
;
A
#
# COMPACT_ATOMS: atom_id res chain seq x y z
N MET A 1 -28.71 43.46 29.11
CA MET A 1 -29.73 42.90 30.03
C MET A 1 -30.21 41.57 29.50
N THR A 2 -30.53 40.64 30.39
CA THR A 2 -31.14 39.36 30.02
C THR A 2 -32.38 39.13 30.90
N VAL A 3 -33.49 38.67 30.30
CA VAL A 3 -34.71 38.33 31.04
C VAL A 3 -34.97 36.83 30.92
N ALA A 4 -34.92 36.14 32.06
CA ALA A 4 -35.23 34.72 32.20
C ALA A 4 -36.64 34.56 32.79
N GLY A 5 -37.52 33.87 32.08
CA GLY A 5 -38.96 33.79 32.40
C GLY A 5 -39.77 34.92 31.75
N THR A 6 -41.00 35.12 32.23
CA THR A 6 -41.95 36.07 31.62
C THR A 6 -42.15 37.32 32.49
N GLY A 7 -41.64 38.44 32.01
CA GLY A 7 -41.70 39.77 32.64
C GLY A 7 -41.01 40.81 31.77
N SER A 8 -40.91 42.04 32.26
CA SER A 8 -40.17 43.12 31.60
C SER A 8 -39.23 43.83 32.57
N VAL A 9 -38.21 44.46 32.02
CA VAL A 9 -37.22 45.26 32.76
C VAL A 9 -37.03 46.59 32.07
N ALA A 10 -37.16 47.68 32.83
CA ALA A 10 -36.89 49.02 32.36
C ALA A 10 -35.82 49.71 33.22
N SER A 11 -35.00 50.56 32.59
CA SER A 11 -34.05 51.43 33.29
C SER A 11 -34.61 52.82 33.59
N SER A 12 -34.18 53.41 34.70
CA SER A 12 -34.55 54.78 35.09
C SER A 12 -33.99 55.86 34.16
N VAL A 13 -32.88 55.58 33.49
CA VAL A 13 -32.32 56.40 32.41
C VAL A 13 -32.72 55.74 31.10
N ALA A 14 -33.34 56.47 30.18
CA ALA A 14 -33.85 55.92 28.93
C ALA A 14 -32.77 55.12 28.17
N GLY A 15 -33.14 53.94 27.66
CA GLY A 15 -32.26 53.10 26.85
C GLY A 15 -32.43 51.59 27.06
N ILE A 16 -32.78 51.12 28.27
CA ILE A 16 -33.16 49.72 28.49
C ILE A 16 -34.69 49.63 28.66
N ASP A 17 -35.34 48.95 27.73
CA ASP A 17 -36.73 48.49 27.81
C ASP A 17 -36.82 47.07 27.24
N CYS A 18 -36.53 46.12 28.12
CA CYS A 18 -36.30 44.72 27.79
C CYS A 18 -37.49 43.87 28.25
N GLY A 19 -38.29 43.40 27.29
CA GLY A 19 -39.42 42.50 27.48
C GLY A 19 -39.04 41.02 27.61
N SER A 20 -40.06 40.17 27.65
CA SER A 20 -39.92 38.73 27.94
C SER A 20 -39.06 38.00 26.89
N GLY A 21 -38.21 37.07 27.34
CA GLY A 21 -37.26 36.40 26.44
C GLY A 21 -36.16 37.33 25.89
N SER A 22 -35.93 38.47 26.52
CA SER A 22 -35.01 39.53 26.07
C SER A 22 -35.42 40.19 24.75
N SER A 23 -36.73 40.28 24.47
CA SER A 23 -37.28 41.01 23.34
C SER A 23 -37.36 42.52 23.64
N GLY A 24 -36.99 43.40 22.72
CA GLY A 24 -36.98 44.85 22.95
C GLY A 24 -35.55 45.38 23.08
N ASP A 25 -35.40 46.60 23.61
CA ASP A 25 -34.07 47.19 23.74
C ASP A 25 -33.42 46.75 25.05
N CYS A 26 -32.61 45.70 24.94
CA CYS A 26 -31.97 45.05 26.08
C CYS A 26 -30.50 45.44 26.26
N SER A 27 -29.97 46.41 25.49
CA SER A 27 -28.56 46.81 25.57
C SER A 27 -28.37 48.29 25.24
N GLU A 28 -27.78 49.06 26.16
CA GLU A 28 -27.50 50.49 25.98
C GLU A 28 -26.09 50.85 26.44
N THR A 29 -25.52 51.90 25.85
CA THR A 29 -24.25 52.50 26.24
C THR A 29 -24.48 53.75 27.09
N TYR A 30 -24.01 53.72 28.33
CA TYR A 30 -24.03 54.88 29.23
C TYR A 30 -22.63 55.47 29.39
N ALA A 31 -22.54 56.79 29.63
CA ALA A 31 -21.28 57.43 29.96
C ALA A 31 -20.72 56.86 31.28
N SER A 32 -19.39 56.77 31.39
CA SER A 32 -18.74 56.26 32.60
C SER A 32 -19.08 57.15 33.81
N GLY A 33 -19.56 56.54 34.89
CA GLY A 33 -20.04 57.18 36.11
C GLY A 33 -21.56 57.35 36.21
N THR A 34 -22.33 57.04 35.16
CA THR A 34 -23.81 57.16 35.20
C THR A 34 -24.44 56.13 36.15
N LEU A 35 -25.33 56.59 37.03
CA LEU A 35 -26.13 55.73 37.91
C LEU A 35 -27.39 55.26 37.17
N VAL A 36 -27.58 53.94 37.04
CA VAL A 36 -28.71 53.30 36.36
C VAL A 36 -29.49 52.45 37.36
N THR A 37 -30.81 52.66 37.46
CA THR A 37 -31.71 51.84 38.27
C THR A 37 -32.57 50.97 37.37
N LEU A 38 -32.50 49.66 37.53
CA LEU A 38 -33.27 48.64 36.82
C LEU A 38 -34.45 48.16 37.67
N THR A 39 -35.64 48.17 37.06
CA THR A 39 -36.88 47.73 37.70
C THR A 39 -37.51 46.59 36.89
N ALA A 40 -37.80 45.48 37.56
CA ALA A 40 -38.42 44.30 36.98
C ALA A 40 -39.91 44.29 37.28
N THR A 41 -40.72 44.04 36.27
CA THR A 41 -42.18 43.91 36.38
C THR A 41 -42.61 42.52 35.89
N PRO A 42 -43.12 41.65 36.77
CA PRO A 42 -43.61 40.33 36.36
C PRO A 42 -44.83 40.44 35.44
N ALA A 43 -44.95 39.52 34.48
CA ALA A 43 -46.19 39.32 33.75
C ALA A 43 -47.28 38.70 34.67
N ALA A 44 -48.56 38.82 34.28
CA ALA A 44 -49.66 38.24 35.06
C ALA A 44 -49.49 36.71 35.22
N GLY A 45 -49.64 36.20 36.45
CA GLY A 45 -49.42 34.78 36.78
C GLY A 45 -47.94 34.39 36.97
N TRP A 46 -47.03 35.35 36.90
CA TRP A 46 -45.60 35.19 37.19
C TRP A 46 -45.19 36.10 38.33
N ARG A 47 -44.13 35.74 39.05
CA ARG A 47 -43.52 36.57 40.09
C ARG A 47 -42.04 36.79 39.80
N PHE A 48 -41.54 37.96 40.17
CA PHE A 48 -40.12 38.25 40.07
C PHE A 48 -39.38 37.53 41.20
N VAL A 49 -38.37 36.76 40.81
CA VAL A 49 -37.59 35.91 41.72
C VAL A 49 -36.33 36.63 42.17
N GLY A 50 -35.74 37.45 41.30
CA GLY A 50 -34.60 38.30 41.65
C GLY A 50 -33.64 38.58 40.51
N TRP A 51 -32.66 39.43 40.80
CA TRP A 51 -31.56 39.82 39.92
C TRP A 51 -30.32 38.98 40.16
N THR A 52 -29.54 38.78 39.11
CA THR A 52 -28.17 38.26 39.20
C THR A 52 -27.26 38.96 38.19
N GLY A 53 -25.99 39.16 38.55
CA GLY A 53 -24.99 39.78 37.66
C GLY A 53 -24.84 41.30 37.85
N GLY A 54 -23.70 41.83 37.42
CA GLY A 54 -23.39 43.26 37.42
C GLY A 54 -23.42 43.99 38.76
N GLY A 55 -23.22 43.27 39.86
CA GLY A 55 -23.32 43.81 41.21
C GLY A 55 -24.74 43.82 41.80
N CYS A 56 -25.75 43.36 41.04
CA CYS A 56 -27.13 43.26 41.51
C CYS A 56 -27.50 41.85 41.93
N ASN A 57 -28.09 41.74 43.13
CA ASN A 57 -28.55 40.49 43.73
C ASN A 57 -29.83 40.69 44.54
N GLY A 58 -30.71 39.68 44.54
CA GLY A 58 -31.95 39.69 45.33
C GLY A 58 -33.15 40.29 44.60
N THR A 59 -34.23 40.58 45.33
CA THR A 59 -35.55 40.95 44.78
C THR A 59 -35.84 42.45 44.78
N ALA A 60 -34.96 43.27 45.36
CA ALA A 60 -35.10 44.73 45.37
C ALA A 60 -34.74 45.34 44.00
N THR A 61 -35.10 46.61 43.78
CA THR A 61 -34.66 47.37 42.59
C THR A 61 -33.14 47.42 42.51
N CYS A 62 -32.60 47.16 41.32
CA CYS A 62 -31.16 47.04 41.10
C CYS A 62 -30.59 48.40 40.70
N VAL A 63 -29.72 49.00 41.52
CA VAL A 63 -29.08 50.29 41.23
C VAL A 63 -27.59 50.07 41.02
N MET A 64 -27.05 50.53 39.90
CA MET A 64 -25.65 50.32 39.54
C MET A 64 -25.01 51.56 38.90
N THR A 65 -23.73 51.81 39.16
CA THR A 65 -22.96 52.87 38.50
C THR A 65 -22.16 52.27 37.34
N MET A 66 -22.44 52.73 36.12
CA MET A 66 -21.80 52.23 34.91
C MET A 66 -20.35 52.73 34.82
N SER A 67 -19.39 51.86 35.11
CA SER A 67 -17.94 52.16 34.99
C SER A 67 -17.21 51.22 34.02
N ALA A 68 -17.88 50.13 33.63
CA ALA A 68 -17.44 49.18 32.62
C ALA A 68 -18.66 48.46 32.02
N ALA A 69 -18.47 47.81 30.87
CA ALA A 69 -19.52 46.99 30.26
C ALA A 69 -19.95 45.86 31.21
N THR A 70 -21.25 45.76 31.48
CA THR A 70 -21.79 44.91 32.53
C THR A 70 -23.09 44.23 32.09
N THR A 71 -23.28 42.96 32.47
CA THR A 71 -24.53 42.22 32.20
C THR A 71 -25.26 41.90 33.50
N VAL A 72 -26.56 42.18 33.53
CA VAL A 72 -27.48 41.84 34.64
C VAL A 72 -28.65 41.03 34.07
N THR A 73 -29.09 40.03 34.82
CA THR A 73 -30.20 39.13 34.48
C THR A 73 -31.33 39.27 35.49
N ALA A 74 -32.56 39.39 34.99
CA ALA A 74 -33.80 39.36 35.78
C ALA A 74 -34.48 38.01 35.64
N THR A 75 -34.83 37.35 36.74
CA THR A 75 -35.47 36.03 36.71
C THR A 75 -36.92 36.10 37.22
N PHE A 76 -37.85 35.48 36.49
CA PHE A 76 -39.27 35.38 36.84
C PHE A 76 -39.72 33.91 36.82
N ASP A 77 -40.52 33.50 37.81
CA ASP A 77 -41.11 32.16 37.90
C ASP A 77 -42.64 32.24 37.81
N GLN A 78 -43.26 31.23 37.21
CA GLN A 78 -44.71 31.12 37.16
C GLN A 78 -45.26 30.73 38.54
N LEU A 79 -46.34 31.38 38.98
CA LEU A 79 -47.05 30.98 40.19
C LEU A 79 -47.82 29.68 39.93
N THR A 80 -47.68 28.69 40.80
CA THR A 80 -48.35 27.40 40.67
C THR A 80 -49.04 26.99 41.99
N PHE A 81 -50.09 26.18 41.89
CA PHE A 81 -50.91 25.69 43.00
C PHE A 81 -51.25 24.21 42.83
N THR A 82 -51.26 23.47 43.94
CA THR A 82 -51.48 22.02 43.96
C THR A 82 -52.95 21.68 44.20
N LEU A 83 -53.50 20.80 43.35
CA LEU A 83 -54.81 20.17 43.51
C LEU A 83 -54.63 18.73 43.99
N SER A 84 -55.27 18.34 45.08
CA SER A 84 -55.24 16.97 45.62
C SER A 84 -56.64 16.34 45.62
N LEU A 85 -56.71 15.04 45.35
CA LEU A 85 -57.96 14.29 45.19
C LEU A 85 -58.04 13.05 46.09
N THR A 86 -59.24 12.72 46.56
CA THR A 86 -59.56 11.49 47.29
C THR A 86 -60.73 10.76 46.63
N SER A 87 -60.59 9.47 46.33
CA SER A 87 -61.62 8.67 45.67
C SER A 87 -61.61 7.22 46.19
N VAL A 88 -62.79 6.67 46.53
CA VAL A 88 -62.96 5.27 46.96
C VAL A 88 -64.21 4.70 46.29
N GLY A 89 -64.06 3.63 45.48
CA GLY A 89 -65.16 2.99 44.75
C GLY A 89 -65.41 3.49 43.31
N GLY A 90 -64.46 4.26 42.77
CA GLY A 90 -64.44 4.72 41.38
C GLY A 90 -63.16 5.49 41.05
N ARG A 91 -62.93 5.73 39.76
CA ARG A 91 -61.75 6.42 39.21
C ARG A 91 -62.03 7.90 38.98
N VAL A 92 -61.05 8.78 39.21
CA VAL A 92 -61.17 10.22 38.91
C VAL A 92 -60.01 10.69 38.07
N THR A 93 -60.30 11.35 36.94
CA THR A 93 -59.29 11.94 36.05
C THR A 93 -59.48 13.45 35.87
N SER A 94 -58.40 14.19 35.59
CA SER A 94 -58.45 15.64 35.33
C SER A 94 -58.19 16.04 33.87
N LEU A 95 -58.68 17.23 33.49
CA LEU A 95 -58.30 17.95 32.28
C LEU A 95 -58.01 19.43 32.62
N PRO A 96 -56.81 20.00 32.34
CA PRO A 96 -55.63 19.35 31.75
C PRO A 96 -55.18 18.09 32.50
N ALA A 97 -54.62 17.13 31.77
CA ALA A 97 -54.24 15.84 32.33
C ALA A 97 -53.14 16.00 33.38
N GLY A 98 -53.28 15.27 34.48
CA GLY A 98 -52.33 15.32 35.60
C GLY A 98 -52.81 14.57 36.84
N ILE A 99 -54.13 14.39 37.01
CA ILE A 99 -54.68 13.55 38.09
C ILE A 99 -55.39 12.34 37.49
N ASP A 100 -55.15 11.16 38.08
CA ASP A 100 -55.72 9.86 37.74
C ASP A 100 -55.84 8.97 39.00
N CYS A 101 -56.77 9.32 39.88
CA CYS A 101 -57.00 8.62 41.14
C CYS A 101 -57.68 7.26 40.94
N PRO A 102 -57.28 6.21 41.67
CA PRO A 102 -56.42 6.25 42.87
C PRO A 102 -54.91 6.16 42.61
N GLY A 103 -54.47 6.04 41.36
CA GLY A 103 -53.06 5.82 41.02
C GLY A 103 -52.18 7.06 41.19
N ASP A 104 -52.68 8.22 40.79
CA ASP A 104 -52.04 9.52 40.98
C ASP A 104 -53.08 10.56 41.38
N CYS A 105 -52.96 11.10 42.59
CA CYS A 105 -54.02 11.88 43.24
C CYS A 105 -53.64 13.32 43.57
N GLY A 106 -52.54 13.84 43.02
CA GLY A 106 -52.20 15.24 43.22
C GLY A 106 -51.33 15.80 42.12
N GLU A 107 -51.67 16.98 41.62
CA GLU A 107 -50.91 17.67 40.57
C GLU A 107 -50.84 19.17 40.82
N THR A 108 -49.75 19.80 40.39
CA THR A 108 -49.51 21.24 40.49
C THR A 108 -49.76 21.92 39.15
N TYR A 109 -50.66 22.90 39.15
CA TYR A 109 -51.04 23.66 37.96
C TYR A 109 -50.64 25.11 38.09
N ALA A 110 -50.34 25.77 36.97
CA ALA A 110 -50.11 27.21 36.94
C ALA A 110 -51.35 27.99 37.40
N GLN A 111 -51.13 29.13 38.03
CA GLN A 111 -52.19 30.02 38.51
C GLN A 111 -53.18 30.37 37.39
N GLY A 112 -54.47 30.29 37.70
CA GLY A 112 -55.56 30.58 36.77
C GLY A 112 -55.95 29.42 35.86
N THR A 113 -55.25 28.28 35.91
CA THR A 113 -55.62 27.08 35.14
C THR A 113 -56.97 26.55 35.62
N SER A 114 -57.94 26.41 34.72
CA SER A 114 -59.23 25.77 35.02
C SER A 114 -59.12 24.26 34.79
N VAL A 115 -59.21 23.48 35.87
CA VAL A 115 -59.10 22.02 35.88
C VAL A 115 -60.48 21.40 36.01
N THR A 116 -60.85 20.54 35.06
CA THR A 116 -62.11 19.79 35.07
C THR A 116 -61.87 18.37 35.57
N LEU A 117 -62.64 17.91 36.54
CA LEU A 117 -62.57 16.57 37.12
C LEU A 117 -63.73 15.70 36.65
N THR A 118 -63.43 14.47 36.27
CA THR A 118 -64.40 13.48 35.80
C THR A 118 -64.32 12.23 36.67
N ALA A 119 -65.44 11.85 37.29
CA ALA A 119 -65.57 10.64 38.10
C ALA A 119 -66.24 9.52 37.29
N VAL A 120 -65.69 8.31 37.36
CA VAL A 120 -66.23 7.11 36.74
C VAL A 120 -66.40 6.04 37.83
N PRO A 121 -67.65 5.60 38.12
CA PRO A 121 -67.88 4.54 39.11
C PRO A 121 -67.29 3.21 38.66
N ASP A 122 -66.80 2.42 39.62
CA ASP A 122 -66.46 1.03 39.36
C ASP A 122 -67.72 0.18 39.13
N ALA A 123 -67.56 -1.00 38.51
CA ALA A 123 -68.67 -1.88 38.18
C ALA A 123 -69.53 -2.23 39.42
N GLY A 124 -70.84 -1.92 39.36
CA GLY A 124 -71.79 -2.13 40.45
C GLY A 124 -71.99 -0.93 41.38
N GLN A 125 -71.20 0.14 41.19
CA GLN A 125 -71.32 1.41 41.91
C GLN A 125 -71.92 2.49 41.01
N GLN A 126 -72.47 3.55 41.61
CA GLN A 126 -72.91 4.80 41.00
C GLN A 126 -72.22 5.95 41.71
N PHE A 127 -71.86 6.98 40.96
CA PHE A 127 -71.26 8.19 41.50
C PHE A 127 -72.33 8.98 42.24
N THR A 128 -72.10 9.29 43.51
CA THR A 128 -73.08 9.97 44.37
C THR A 128 -72.79 11.45 44.55
N GLY A 129 -71.55 11.90 44.30
CA GLY A 129 -71.22 13.32 44.20
C GLY A 129 -69.81 13.70 44.63
N TRP A 130 -69.49 14.97 44.39
CA TRP A 130 -68.27 15.66 44.79
C TRP A 130 -68.43 16.39 46.13
N SER A 131 -67.33 16.57 46.85
CA SER A 131 -67.22 17.50 47.97
C SER A 131 -65.80 18.04 48.11
N GLY A 132 -65.65 19.31 48.48
CA GLY A 132 -64.34 19.96 48.71
C GLY A 132 -63.83 20.74 47.49
N GLY A 133 -62.91 21.68 47.72
CA GLY A 133 -62.23 22.44 46.64
C GLY A 133 -63.14 23.33 45.80
N GLY A 134 -64.34 23.67 46.32
CA GLY A 134 -65.37 24.40 45.58
C GLY A 134 -66.35 23.52 44.78
N CYS A 135 -66.12 22.20 44.73
CA CYS A 135 -67.01 21.27 44.06
C CYS A 135 -68.02 20.63 45.04
N SER A 136 -69.27 20.51 44.60
CA SER A 136 -70.35 19.85 45.34
C SER A 136 -71.38 19.21 44.42
N GLY A 137 -72.07 18.17 44.89
CA GLY A 137 -73.13 17.50 44.14
C GLY A 137 -72.61 16.58 43.03
N ASN A 138 -73.50 16.07 42.19
CA ASN A 138 -73.24 15.02 41.19
C ASN A 138 -72.99 15.55 39.76
N GLY A 139 -72.90 16.87 39.59
CA GLY A 139 -72.54 17.51 38.31
C GLY A 139 -71.03 17.51 38.03
N THR A 140 -70.64 18.08 36.89
CA THR A 140 -69.25 18.24 36.49
C THR A 140 -68.50 19.18 37.44
N CYS A 141 -67.34 18.77 37.95
CA CYS A 141 -66.52 19.58 38.86
C CYS A 141 -65.44 20.33 38.06
N GLN A 142 -65.44 21.67 38.10
CA GLN A 142 -64.41 22.52 37.49
C GLN A 142 -63.82 23.47 38.52
N ILE A 143 -62.49 23.56 38.58
CA ILE A 143 -61.75 24.30 39.60
C ILE A 143 -60.74 25.21 38.93
N ALA A 144 -60.82 26.51 39.20
CA ALA A 144 -59.78 27.46 38.81
C ALA A 144 -58.67 27.47 39.87
N MET A 145 -57.46 27.07 39.48
CA MET A 145 -56.30 26.92 40.36
C MET A 145 -55.70 28.28 40.70
N ASN A 146 -56.27 28.93 41.72
CA ASN A 146 -55.80 30.22 42.26
C ASN A 146 -55.27 30.12 43.70
N ALA A 147 -55.39 28.93 44.30
CA ALA A 147 -54.83 28.52 45.58
C ALA A 147 -54.76 26.98 45.59
N ASN A 148 -54.04 26.39 46.55
CA ASN A 148 -54.05 24.93 46.72
C ASN A 148 -55.46 24.45 47.12
N ALA A 149 -55.94 23.36 46.53
CA ALA A 149 -57.30 22.86 46.71
C ALA A 149 -57.36 21.34 46.88
N GLY A 150 -58.35 20.84 47.64
CA GLY A 150 -58.57 19.41 47.88
C GLY A 150 -60.01 18.99 47.58
N VAL A 151 -60.21 17.92 46.82
CA VAL A 151 -61.53 17.45 46.33
C VAL A 151 -61.74 15.96 46.64
N THR A 152 -62.96 15.56 46.94
CA THR A 152 -63.35 14.15 47.19
C THR A 152 -64.48 13.72 46.26
N ALA A 153 -64.39 12.50 45.71
CA ALA A 153 -65.41 11.84 44.89
C ALA A 153 -66.04 10.65 45.63
N SER A 154 -67.37 10.61 45.75
CA SER A 154 -68.10 9.57 46.48
C SER A 154 -68.91 8.64 45.55
N PHE A 155 -68.96 7.34 45.88
CA PHE A 155 -69.65 6.30 45.11
C PHE A 155 -70.48 5.35 46.03
N ALA A 156 -71.60 4.81 45.54
CA ALA A 156 -72.48 3.86 46.26
C ALA A 156 -73.11 2.79 45.33
N ALA A 157 -73.63 1.67 45.84
CA ALA A 157 -74.15 0.57 45.00
C ALA A 157 -75.42 0.95 44.17
N ALA A 158 -75.57 0.42 42.95
CA ALA A 158 -76.67 0.74 42.02
C ALA A 158 -77.85 -0.30 42.00
N PRO A 159 -79.14 0.09 41.85
CA PRO A 159 -80.30 -0.84 41.77
C PRO A 159 -80.56 -1.43 40.36
N THR A 160 -81.23 -2.60 40.21
CA THR A 160 -81.33 -3.38 38.93
C THR A 160 -82.75 -3.52 38.30
N GLY A 161 -82.89 -3.33 36.96
CA GLY A 161 -84.10 -3.52 36.08
C GLY A 161 -83.84 -3.24 34.56
N THR A 162 -84.76 -3.51 33.60
CA THR A 162 -84.60 -3.27 32.11
C THR A 162 -85.89 -2.82 31.36
N PHE A 163 -85.80 -2.04 30.26
CA PHE A 163 -86.89 -1.56 29.37
C PHE A 163 -86.59 -1.71 27.85
N ALA A 164 -87.62 -1.83 26.99
CA ALA A 164 -87.47 -2.04 25.53
C ALA A 164 -87.33 -0.74 24.70
N LEU A 165 -86.43 -0.72 23.69
CA LEU A 165 -86.21 0.38 22.73
C LEU A 165 -86.35 -0.10 21.28
N THR A 166 -87.12 0.60 20.45
CA THR A 166 -87.34 0.28 19.02
C THR A 166 -87.02 1.47 18.11
N VAL A 167 -86.43 1.25 16.93
CA VAL A 167 -86.02 2.29 15.97
C VAL A 167 -86.54 2.01 14.55
N GLY A 168 -87.19 2.98 13.91
CA GLY A 168 -87.61 2.94 12.50
C GLY A 168 -86.71 3.79 11.60
N VAL A 169 -86.52 3.39 10.34
CA VAL A 169 -85.75 4.14 9.33
C VAL A 169 -86.60 4.32 8.06
N SER A 170 -86.68 5.55 7.56
CA SER A 170 -87.40 5.93 6.34
C SER A 170 -86.47 6.66 5.36
N GLY A 171 -86.38 6.21 4.11
CA GLY A 171 -85.41 6.70 3.13
C GLY A 171 -84.05 5.98 3.20
N ALA A 172 -83.07 6.46 2.41
CA ALA A 172 -81.76 5.81 2.26
C ALA A 172 -80.76 6.22 3.36
N GLY A 173 -80.75 5.47 4.47
CA GLY A 173 -79.81 5.68 5.59
C GLY A 173 -79.84 4.53 6.59
N ALA A 174 -79.00 4.63 7.63
CA ALA A 174 -78.89 3.64 8.69
C ALA A 174 -78.92 4.32 10.07
N VAL A 175 -79.28 3.57 11.12
CA VAL A 175 -79.24 4.06 12.50
C VAL A 175 -78.54 3.05 13.41
N THR A 176 -77.61 3.51 14.24
CA THR A 176 -76.88 2.68 15.21
C THR A 176 -77.01 3.23 16.63
N SER A 177 -76.90 2.36 17.64
CA SER A 177 -76.89 2.74 19.06
C SER A 177 -75.53 2.54 19.73
N SER A 178 -75.21 3.42 20.68
CA SER A 178 -74.05 3.34 21.57
C SER A 178 -73.98 2.12 22.50
N VAL A 179 -75.11 1.48 22.83
CA VAL A 179 -75.18 0.37 23.80
C VAL A 179 -75.35 -1.02 23.16
N GLY A 180 -75.24 -1.12 21.83
CA GLY A 180 -75.46 -2.36 21.08
C GLY A 180 -76.94 -2.79 21.01
N GLY A 181 -77.26 -3.65 20.05
CA GLY A 181 -78.63 -4.16 19.85
C GLY A 181 -79.52 -3.34 18.90
N ILE A 182 -79.14 -2.10 18.55
CA ILE A 182 -79.74 -1.34 17.43
C ILE A 182 -78.69 -1.10 16.32
N SER A 183 -78.96 -1.63 15.15
CA SER A 183 -78.26 -1.43 13.87
C SER A 183 -79.28 -1.54 12.72
N CYS A 184 -80.09 -0.50 12.56
CA CYS A 184 -81.13 -0.46 11.54
C CYS A 184 -80.52 -0.26 10.14
N PRO A 185 -81.03 -0.98 9.11
CA PRO A 185 -82.29 -1.76 9.12
C PRO A 185 -82.19 -3.23 9.60
N ALA A 186 -80.99 -3.75 9.87
CA ALA A 186 -80.79 -5.17 10.15
C ALA A 186 -81.30 -5.62 11.54
N ALA A 187 -81.18 -4.78 12.56
CA ALA A 187 -81.66 -5.06 13.91
C ALA A 187 -82.17 -3.76 14.55
N CYS A 188 -83.48 -3.64 14.74
CA CYS A 188 -84.13 -2.36 15.07
C CYS A 188 -84.83 -2.33 16.42
N ALA A 189 -84.68 -3.36 17.26
CA ALA A 189 -85.26 -3.39 18.60
C ALA A 189 -84.33 -4.13 19.57
N THR A 190 -84.25 -3.66 20.82
CA THR A 190 -83.49 -4.32 21.90
C THR A 190 -84.03 -3.94 23.28
N THR A 191 -83.65 -4.69 24.33
CA THR A 191 -83.94 -4.34 25.73
C THR A 191 -82.71 -3.77 26.41
N ILE A 192 -82.87 -2.63 27.07
CA ILE A 192 -81.79 -1.85 27.67
C ILE A 192 -82.02 -1.72 29.18
N ALA A 193 -80.96 -1.73 29.99
CA ALA A 193 -81.04 -1.56 31.43
C ALA A 193 -81.77 -0.27 31.82
N GLN A 194 -82.54 -0.34 32.91
CA GLN A 194 -83.28 0.78 33.47
C GLN A 194 -82.30 1.91 33.84
N ASN A 195 -82.69 3.14 33.48
CA ASN A 195 -81.90 4.37 33.64
C ASN A 195 -80.63 4.45 32.79
N ALA A 196 -80.42 3.52 31.84
CA ALA A 196 -79.34 3.66 30.87
C ALA A 196 -79.69 4.72 29.81
N SER A 197 -78.69 5.52 29.46
CA SER A 197 -78.76 6.52 28.40
C SER A 197 -78.28 5.91 27.08
N VAL A 198 -79.09 5.99 26.03
CA VAL A 198 -78.77 5.44 24.70
C VAL A 198 -78.70 6.55 23.67
N THR A 199 -77.51 6.80 23.13
CA THR A 199 -77.35 7.67 21.96
C THR A 199 -77.51 6.87 20.67
N LEU A 200 -78.43 7.32 19.81
CA LEU A 200 -78.69 6.86 18.45
C LEU A 200 -78.02 7.80 17.44
N THR A 201 -77.44 7.25 16.39
CA THR A 201 -76.77 8.00 15.32
C THR A 201 -77.36 7.63 13.96
N ALA A 202 -77.86 8.64 13.23
CA ALA A 202 -78.36 8.51 11.87
C ALA A 202 -77.23 8.79 10.87
N THR A 203 -77.03 7.86 9.95
CA THR A 203 -76.01 7.96 8.90
C THR A 203 -76.71 7.88 7.55
N PRO A 204 -76.73 8.98 6.76
CA PRO A 204 -77.26 8.93 5.40
C PRO A 204 -76.43 7.97 4.55
N SER A 205 -77.08 7.24 3.66
CA SER A 205 -76.37 6.52 2.60
C SER A 205 -75.79 7.52 1.60
N THR A 206 -74.77 7.11 0.84
CA THR A 206 -74.15 7.96 -0.19
C THR A 206 -75.22 8.52 -1.14
N GLY A 207 -75.25 9.85 -1.29
CA GLY A 207 -76.25 10.52 -2.13
C GLY A 207 -77.55 10.93 -1.42
N ALA A 208 -77.70 10.59 -0.15
CA ALA A 208 -78.82 10.99 0.70
C ALA A 208 -78.40 11.98 1.79
N ASN A 209 -79.35 12.76 2.28
CA ASN A 209 -79.23 13.67 3.41
C ASN A 209 -80.18 13.21 4.52
N PHE A 210 -79.70 13.23 5.76
CA PHE A 210 -80.55 13.04 6.94
C PHE A 210 -81.46 14.25 7.09
N GLN A 211 -82.74 14.00 7.29
CA GLN A 211 -83.76 15.02 7.38
C GLN A 211 -84.10 15.33 8.83
N VAL A 212 -84.61 14.34 9.57
CA VAL A 212 -85.17 14.58 10.92
C VAL A 212 -85.36 13.29 11.72
N TRP A 213 -85.31 13.41 13.05
CA TRP A 213 -85.75 12.40 14.02
C TRP A 213 -87.22 12.58 14.44
N GLY A 214 -87.92 11.48 14.72
CA GLY A 214 -89.26 11.47 15.32
C GLY A 214 -89.42 10.42 16.43
N GLY A 215 -90.54 10.46 17.16
CA GLY A 215 -90.84 9.57 18.29
C GLY A 215 -90.29 10.07 19.63
N ALA A 216 -89.61 9.21 20.39
CA ALA A 216 -88.93 9.55 21.65
C ALA A 216 -87.65 10.42 21.46
N CYS A 217 -87.41 10.85 20.22
CA CYS A 217 -86.35 11.73 19.74
C CYS A 217 -86.94 12.82 18.85
N SER A 218 -86.26 13.97 18.74
CA SER A 218 -86.65 15.07 17.85
C SER A 218 -85.44 15.89 17.39
N GLY A 219 -85.53 16.50 16.20
CA GLY A 219 -84.53 17.44 15.68
C GLY A 219 -83.81 16.94 14.42
N THR A 220 -82.99 17.81 13.82
CA THR A 220 -82.29 17.57 12.55
C THR A 220 -80.80 17.24 12.72
N ALA A 221 -80.30 17.22 13.96
CA ALA A 221 -78.94 16.78 14.27
C ALA A 221 -78.79 15.27 14.01
N ALA A 222 -77.64 14.83 13.50
CA ALA A 222 -77.40 13.43 13.13
C ALA A 222 -77.39 12.45 14.32
N THR A 223 -77.43 12.93 15.56
CA THR A 223 -77.47 12.10 16.77
C THR A 223 -78.65 12.50 17.67
N CYS A 224 -79.19 11.52 18.41
CA CYS A 224 -80.22 11.73 19.42
C CYS A 224 -79.99 10.83 20.63
N THR A 225 -80.15 11.35 21.85
CA THR A 225 -79.99 10.57 23.09
C THR A 225 -81.33 10.31 23.77
N VAL A 226 -81.60 9.05 24.11
CA VAL A 226 -82.82 8.55 24.74
C VAL A 226 -82.50 7.99 26.11
N GLN A 227 -83.20 8.46 27.15
CA GLN A 227 -83.10 7.91 28.50
C GLN A 227 -84.11 6.77 28.70
N MET A 228 -83.62 5.59 29.10
CA MET A 228 -84.44 4.39 29.27
C MET A 228 -85.07 4.32 30.66
N THR A 229 -86.03 5.21 30.91
CA THR A 229 -86.87 5.22 32.13
C THR A 229 -88.21 4.48 31.95
N ALA A 230 -88.53 4.10 30.72
CA ALA A 230 -89.66 3.27 30.31
C ALA A 230 -89.37 2.72 28.89
N ALA A 231 -90.26 1.91 28.30
CA ALA A 231 -90.12 1.50 26.90
C ALA A 231 -90.28 2.70 25.93
N ARG A 232 -89.48 2.77 24.85
CA ARG A 232 -89.40 3.93 23.93
C ARG A 232 -89.32 3.51 22.45
N ALA A 233 -89.77 4.36 21.53
CA ALA A 233 -89.65 4.16 20.08
C ALA A 233 -89.19 5.44 19.35
N VAL A 234 -88.31 5.33 18.34
CA VAL A 234 -87.69 6.46 17.59
C VAL A 234 -87.73 6.20 16.08
N THR A 235 -87.81 7.24 15.23
CA THR A 235 -87.74 7.13 13.76
C THR A 235 -86.73 8.11 13.14
N ALA A 236 -85.97 7.69 12.12
CA ALA A 236 -85.05 8.54 11.33
C ALA A 236 -85.47 8.64 9.85
N SER A 237 -85.44 9.84 9.25
CA SER A 237 -85.83 10.08 7.85
C SER A 237 -84.69 10.62 6.96
N PHE A 238 -84.58 10.19 5.69
CA PHE A 238 -83.52 10.57 4.72
C PHE A 238 -84.04 10.90 3.30
N SER A 239 -83.37 11.75 2.49
CA SER A 239 -83.74 12.09 1.07
C SER A 239 -82.54 12.30 0.11
N THR A 240 -82.66 12.06 -1.21
CA THR A 240 -81.55 12.04 -2.19
C THR A 240 -81.48 13.24 -3.18
N VAL A 241 -80.26 13.67 -3.59
CA VAL A 241 -79.99 14.77 -4.58
C VAL A 241 -78.97 14.32 -5.65
N ASN A 242 -79.16 14.59 -6.95
CA ASN A 242 -78.28 14.12 -8.06
C ASN A 242 -77.73 15.25 -8.98
N PHE A 243 -76.54 15.05 -9.59
CA PHE A 243 -75.87 15.94 -10.56
C PHE A 243 -75.29 15.19 -11.79
N PRO A 244 -75.34 15.76 -13.02
CA PRO A 244 -74.84 15.11 -14.25
C PRO A 244 -73.32 15.28 -14.50
N LEU A 245 -72.65 14.23 -14.96
CA LEU A 245 -71.25 14.20 -15.44
C LEU A 245 -71.19 13.79 -16.91
N THR A 246 -70.56 14.60 -17.76
CA THR A 246 -70.38 14.33 -19.20
C THR A 246 -68.90 14.14 -19.58
N VAL A 247 -68.60 13.19 -20.45
CA VAL A 247 -67.25 12.91 -20.97
C VAL A 247 -67.16 13.12 -22.49
N THR A 248 -66.16 13.86 -22.94
CA THR A 248 -65.85 14.08 -24.36
C THR A 248 -64.57 13.34 -24.75
N ARG A 249 -64.52 12.73 -25.94
CA ARG A 249 -63.27 12.17 -26.51
C ARG A 249 -62.72 13.11 -27.58
N ALA A 250 -61.41 13.35 -27.57
CA ALA A 250 -60.72 14.25 -28.51
C ALA A 250 -59.42 13.63 -29.04
N GLY A 251 -58.83 14.23 -30.09
CA GLY A 251 -57.58 13.80 -30.70
C GLY A 251 -57.75 12.84 -31.89
N ALA A 252 -56.63 12.50 -32.54
CA ALA A 252 -56.60 11.68 -33.76
C ALA A 252 -56.52 10.16 -33.49
N GLY A 253 -56.26 9.76 -32.24
CA GLY A 253 -56.31 8.36 -31.80
C GLY A 253 -57.72 7.93 -31.40
N THR A 254 -57.89 6.64 -31.14
CA THR A 254 -59.15 6.05 -30.64
C THR A 254 -58.99 5.59 -29.19
N GLY A 255 -60.11 5.43 -28.48
CA GLY A 255 -60.13 4.91 -27.11
C GLY A 255 -61.51 5.00 -26.48
N THR A 256 -61.66 4.40 -25.30
CA THR A 256 -62.90 4.40 -24.50
C THR A 256 -62.64 4.99 -23.12
N VAL A 257 -63.67 5.55 -22.48
CA VAL A 257 -63.61 6.00 -21.07
C VAL A 257 -64.69 5.29 -20.28
N THR A 258 -64.34 4.71 -19.13
CA THR A 258 -65.31 4.08 -18.21
C THR A 258 -65.32 4.80 -16.86
N SER A 259 -66.42 4.71 -16.10
CA SER A 259 -66.51 5.25 -14.75
C SER A 259 -66.68 4.20 -13.65
N ALA A 260 -66.24 4.54 -12.45
CA ALA A 260 -66.59 3.86 -11.20
C ALA A 260 -67.10 4.91 -10.18
N PRO A 261 -68.34 4.82 -9.64
CA PRO A 261 -69.37 3.82 -9.94
C PRO A 261 -69.76 3.76 -11.43
N ALA A 262 -70.25 2.60 -11.87
CA ALA A 262 -70.59 2.37 -13.26
C ALA A 262 -71.72 3.30 -13.72
N GLY A 263 -71.62 3.79 -14.96
CA GLY A 263 -72.60 4.70 -15.54
C GLY A 263 -72.12 5.39 -16.83
N ILE A 264 -70.81 5.66 -16.96
CA ILE A 264 -70.20 6.17 -18.19
C ILE A 264 -69.39 5.05 -18.85
N SER A 265 -69.63 4.83 -20.14
CA SER A 265 -68.84 3.96 -21.04
C SER A 265 -68.67 4.70 -22.37
N CYS A 266 -67.93 5.80 -22.31
CA CYS A 266 -67.82 6.76 -23.39
C CYS A 266 -67.03 6.16 -24.55
N GLY A 267 -67.76 5.97 -25.64
CA GLY A 267 -67.61 4.90 -26.61
C GLY A 267 -68.96 4.75 -27.30
N THR A 268 -69.98 4.51 -26.46
CA THR A 268 -71.40 4.49 -26.81
C THR A 268 -72.27 5.34 -25.86
N ASP A 269 -71.85 5.54 -24.61
CA ASP A 269 -72.57 6.35 -23.62
C ASP A 269 -71.62 7.25 -22.80
N CYS A 270 -71.80 8.56 -22.92
CA CYS A 270 -70.84 9.56 -22.47
C CYS A 270 -71.40 10.49 -21.37
N ALA A 271 -72.59 10.24 -20.81
CA ALA A 271 -73.15 11.09 -19.75
C ALA A 271 -73.95 10.28 -18.74
N GLU A 272 -73.80 10.57 -17.44
CA GLU A 272 -74.57 9.93 -16.36
C GLU A 272 -74.84 10.91 -15.20
N SER A 273 -75.95 10.74 -14.50
CA SER A 273 -76.28 11.47 -13.27
C SER A 273 -75.91 10.68 -12.01
N TYR A 274 -75.03 11.25 -11.20
CA TYR A 274 -74.61 10.65 -9.93
C TYR A 274 -75.18 11.44 -8.76
N ALA A 275 -75.41 10.76 -7.64
CA ALA A 275 -75.86 11.43 -6.43
C ALA A 275 -74.80 12.41 -5.90
N GLN A 276 -75.25 13.44 -5.18
CA GLN A 276 -74.39 14.46 -4.60
C GLN A 276 -73.29 13.82 -3.72
N ASN A 277 -72.08 14.35 -3.84
CA ASN A 277 -70.86 13.89 -3.18
C ASN A 277 -70.36 12.50 -3.64
N THR A 278 -70.95 11.89 -4.67
CA THR A 278 -70.38 10.69 -5.28
C THR A 278 -69.03 11.04 -5.90
N ALA A 279 -67.98 10.32 -5.50
CA ALA A 279 -66.69 10.37 -6.15
C ALA A 279 -66.69 9.42 -7.35
N VAL A 280 -66.59 9.97 -8.56
CA VAL A 280 -66.58 9.23 -9.82
C VAL A 280 -65.16 9.18 -10.36
N THR A 281 -64.62 7.97 -10.53
CA THR A 281 -63.30 7.75 -11.13
C THR A 281 -63.47 7.36 -12.60
N LEU A 282 -62.95 8.19 -13.51
CA LEU A 282 -62.87 7.96 -14.94
C LEU A 282 -61.54 7.30 -15.32
N THR A 283 -61.64 6.22 -16.09
CA THR A 283 -60.50 5.45 -16.61
C THR A 283 -60.54 5.43 -18.12
N ALA A 284 -59.49 5.95 -18.77
CA ALA A 284 -59.32 5.92 -20.22
C ALA A 284 -58.54 4.67 -20.63
N ALA A 285 -59.05 3.96 -21.64
CA ALA A 285 -58.35 2.88 -22.31
C ALA A 285 -58.13 3.29 -23.78
N ALA A 286 -56.87 3.41 -24.19
CA ALA A 286 -56.55 3.70 -25.58
C ALA A 286 -56.89 2.49 -26.47
N GLY A 287 -57.43 2.76 -27.66
CA GLY A 287 -57.69 1.75 -28.68
C GLY A 287 -56.40 1.27 -29.34
N SER A 288 -56.51 0.20 -30.14
CA SER A 288 -55.36 -0.34 -30.88
C SER A 288 -54.70 0.75 -31.74
N GLY A 289 -53.37 0.85 -31.66
CA GLY A 289 -52.58 1.86 -32.39
C GLY A 289 -52.69 3.30 -31.86
N SER A 290 -53.26 3.50 -30.66
CA SER A 290 -53.42 4.83 -30.05
C SER A 290 -52.81 4.88 -28.63
N LEU A 291 -52.50 6.08 -28.16
CA LEU A 291 -52.07 6.38 -26.79
C LEU A 291 -53.03 7.38 -26.17
N PHE A 292 -53.29 7.23 -24.88
CA PHE A 292 -54.01 8.24 -24.12
C PHE A 292 -53.06 9.40 -23.78
N SER A 293 -53.37 10.59 -24.28
CA SER A 293 -52.54 11.80 -24.15
C SER A 293 -52.84 12.62 -22.88
N GLY A 294 -53.99 12.38 -22.24
CA GLY A 294 -54.35 13.01 -20.96
C GLY A 294 -55.78 13.55 -20.90
N TRP A 295 -56.14 13.96 -19.68
CA TRP A 295 -57.43 14.57 -19.33
C TRP A 295 -57.37 16.10 -19.36
N SER A 296 -58.50 16.71 -19.66
CA SER A 296 -58.76 18.15 -19.44
C SER A 296 -60.21 18.40 -19.02
N GLY A 297 -60.53 19.60 -18.53
CA GLY A 297 -61.87 19.94 -17.99
C GLY A 297 -61.91 19.83 -16.46
N ALA A 298 -62.87 19.09 -15.91
CA ALA A 298 -63.04 18.93 -14.45
C ALA A 298 -61.93 18.12 -13.77
N CYS A 299 -61.02 17.52 -14.54
CA CYS A 299 -59.78 16.90 -14.08
C CYS A 299 -58.68 17.05 -15.16
N THR A 300 -57.42 16.92 -14.76
CA THR A 300 -56.25 17.06 -15.63
C THR A 300 -55.21 15.96 -15.34
N GLY A 301 -54.28 15.75 -16.27
CA GLY A 301 -53.17 14.80 -16.10
C GLY A 301 -53.34 13.51 -16.91
N THR A 302 -52.46 12.53 -16.72
CA THR A 302 -52.36 11.30 -17.54
C THR A 302 -52.72 10.00 -16.81
N GLY A 303 -52.99 10.07 -15.49
CA GLY A 303 -53.44 8.93 -14.67
C GLY A 303 -54.97 8.76 -14.69
N SER A 304 -55.53 8.01 -13.74
CA SER A 304 -56.99 7.96 -13.54
C SER A 304 -57.54 9.33 -13.12
N CYS A 305 -58.67 9.75 -13.67
CA CYS A 305 -59.30 11.03 -13.37
C CYS A 305 -60.39 10.85 -12.31
N SER A 306 -60.29 11.55 -11.16
CA SER A 306 -61.32 11.49 -10.11
C SER A 306 -62.10 12.80 -10.03
N VAL A 307 -63.44 12.72 -10.05
CA VAL A 307 -64.36 13.86 -10.01
C VAL A 307 -65.39 13.65 -8.92
N THR A 308 -65.47 14.55 -7.95
CA THR A 308 -66.54 14.53 -6.92
C THR A 308 -67.73 15.37 -7.36
N MET A 309 -68.92 14.75 -7.35
CA MET A 309 -70.15 15.33 -7.89
C MET A 309 -70.83 16.26 -6.88
N SER A 310 -70.37 17.52 -6.85
CA SER A 310 -71.00 18.61 -6.08
C SER A 310 -71.87 19.56 -6.92
N ALA A 311 -71.78 19.44 -8.25
CA ALA A 311 -72.52 20.17 -9.27
C ALA A 311 -72.39 19.40 -10.60
N ALA A 312 -73.01 19.88 -11.70
CA ALA A 312 -72.77 19.33 -13.03
C ALA A 312 -71.31 19.50 -13.47
N ARG A 313 -70.69 18.49 -14.12
CA ARG A 313 -69.26 18.48 -14.50
C ARG A 313 -69.03 17.94 -15.92
N ASN A 314 -67.95 18.39 -16.57
CA ASN A 314 -67.52 17.94 -17.90
C ASN A 314 -66.02 17.57 -17.90
N VAL A 315 -65.65 16.45 -18.53
CA VAL A 315 -64.26 15.96 -18.66
C VAL A 315 -63.96 15.58 -20.11
N THR A 316 -62.76 15.90 -20.60
CA THR A 316 -62.29 15.51 -21.95
C THR A 316 -61.13 14.53 -21.85
N ALA A 317 -61.20 13.41 -22.57
CA ALA A 317 -60.13 12.43 -22.77
C ALA A 317 -59.50 12.60 -24.16
N THR A 318 -58.21 12.87 -24.24
CA THR A 318 -57.51 13.02 -25.53
C THR A 318 -56.72 11.76 -25.89
N PHE A 319 -56.86 11.26 -27.12
CA PHE A 319 -56.11 10.12 -27.64
C PHE A 319 -55.29 10.53 -28.89
N ALA A 320 -54.03 10.10 -28.98
CA ALA A 320 -53.13 10.32 -30.11
C ALA A 320 -52.74 8.99 -30.79
N LEU A 321 -52.26 9.05 -32.04
CA LEU A 321 -51.71 7.87 -32.72
C LEU A 321 -50.38 7.43 -32.06
N ALA A 322 -50.17 6.11 -31.99
CA ALA A 322 -48.98 5.50 -31.39
C ALA A 322 -47.93 5.12 -32.45
N ARG A 323 -46.67 5.53 -32.27
CA ARG A 323 -45.51 5.11 -33.08
C ARG A 323 -44.52 4.33 -32.23
N THR A 324 -44.16 3.13 -32.69
CA THR A 324 -43.21 2.26 -31.97
C THR A 324 -41.78 2.67 -32.25
N LEU A 325 -41.01 2.94 -31.20
CA LEU A 325 -39.56 3.06 -31.24
C LEU A 325 -38.94 1.79 -30.65
N THR A 326 -38.08 1.14 -31.41
CA THR A 326 -37.34 -0.06 -30.98
C THR A 326 -35.86 0.26 -30.86
N VAL A 327 -35.24 -0.14 -29.76
CA VAL A 327 -33.81 -0.03 -29.54
C VAL A 327 -33.17 -1.42 -29.56
N ALA A 328 -32.25 -1.64 -30.49
CA ALA A 328 -31.41 -2.82 -30.55
C ALA A 328 -30.07 -2.57 -29.84
N LYS A 329 -29.54 -3.58 -29.14
CA LYS A 329 -28.17 -3.56 -28.61
C LYS A 329 -27.28 -4.44 -29.48
N ALA A 330 -26.11 -3.95 -29.84
CA ALA A 330 -25.13 -4.65 -30.68
C ALA A 330 -23.72 -4.62 -30.07
N GLY A 331 -22.81 -5.46 -30.59
CA GLY A 331 -21.42 -5.57 -30.13
C GLY A 331 -21.19 -6.62 -29.03
N THR A 332 -19.94 -6.73 -28.56
CA THR A 332 -19.49 -7.74 -27.58
C THR A 332 -19.56 -7.27 -26.12
N GLY A 333 -19.86 -5.99 -25.89
CA GLY A 333 -19.98 -5.39 -24.56
C GLY A 333 -21.41 -5.38 -24.04
N ALA A 334 -21.54 -5.08 -22.74
CA ALA A 334 -22.83 -4.95 -22.07
C ALA A 334 -23.15 -3.47 -21.73
N GLY A 335 -24.43 -3.14 -21.71
CA GLY A 335 -24.91 -1.82 -21.32
C GLY A 335 -26.44 -1.71 -21.34
N THR A 336 -26.92 -0.57 -20.85
CA THR A 336 -28.33 -0.20 -20.78
C THR A 336 -28.62 1.02 -21.65
N VAL A 337 -29.86 1.15 -22.12
CA VAL A 337 -30.35 2.32 -22.87
C VAL A 337 -31.68 2.78 -22.31
N THR A 338 -31.77 4.01 -21.83
CA THR A 338 -33.00 4.62 -21.31
C THR A 338 -33.55 5.69 -22.24
N SER A 339 -34.86 5.92 -22.26
CA SER A 339 -35.50 6.99 -23.04
C SER A 339 -36.10 8.12 -22.19
N ALA A 340 -36.14 9.33 -22.75
CA ALA A 340 -36.96 10.45 -22.30
C ALA A 340 -37.81 10.96 -23.48
N PRO A 341 -39.16 10.92 -23.42
CA PRO A 341 -40.00 10.42 -22.34
C PRO A 341 -39.74 8.94 -21.96
N ALA A 342 -40.03 8.57 -20.71
CA ALA A 342 -39.76 7.23 -20.18
C ALA A 342 -40.61 6.17 -20.90
N GLY A 343 -39.99 5.04 -21.27
CA GLY A 343 -40.67 3.92 -21.93
C GLY A 343 -39.72 2.81 -22.38
N ILE A 344 -38.47 3.15 -22.69
CA ILE A 344 -37.40 2.21 -23.03
C ILE A 344 -36.36 2.21 -21.91
N ASN A 345 -35.94 1.02 -21.45
CA ASN A 345 -34.86 0.84 -20.48
C ASN A 345 -33.78 -0.17 -20.92
N CYS A 346 -34.06 -0.92 -22.00
CA CYS A 346 -33.20 -1.95 -22.57
C CYS A 346 -32.56 -2.91 -21.55
N GLY A 347 -33.23 -3.14 -20.42
CA GLY A 347 -32.95 -4.20 -19.45
C GLY A 347 -34.01 -5.29 -19.54
N SER A 348 -35.29 -4.90 -19.57
CA SER A 348 -36.45 -5.77 -19.81
C SER A 348 -37.31 -5.31 -20.99
N THR A 349 -37.26 -4.02 -21.33
CA THR A 349 -38.13 -3.39 -22.33
C THR A 349 -37.32 -2.57 -23.32
N CYS A 350 -37.15 -3.10 -24.54
CA CYS A 350 -36.36 -2.50 -25.63
C CYS A 350 -37.22 -1.83 -26.72
N ALA A 351 -38.55 -1.90 -26.61
CA ALA A 351 -39.47 -1.26 -27.54
C ALA A 351 -40.60 -0.58 -26.76
N ALA A 352 -40.97 0.63 -27.17
CA ALA A 352 -42.09 1.36 -26.57
C ALA A 352 -42.82 2.21 -27.61
N SER A 353 -44.09 2.49 -27.35
CA SER A 353 -44.91 3.35 -28.19
C SER A 353 -44.93 4.78 -27.66
N PHE A 354 -44.69 5.74 -28.55
CA PHE A 354 -44.72 7.17 -28.27
C PHE A 354 -45.75 7.84 -29.18
N ALA A 355 -46.20 9.05 -28.82
CA ALA A 355 -47.17 9.78 -29.64
C ALA A 355 -46.56 10.13 -31.02
N ASP A 356 -47.37 10.04 -32.08
CA ASP A 356 -47.01 10.53 -33.41
C ASP A 356 -46.48 11.97 -33.37
N GLY A 357 -45.38 12.23 -34.07
CA GLY A 357 -44.67 13.51 -34.08
C GLY A 357 -43.74 13.79 -32.89
N SER A 358 -43.69 12.92 -31.87
CA SER A 358 -42.79 13.10 -30.72
C SER A 358 -41.32 12.83 -31.07
N THR A 359 -40.39 13.53 -30.42
CA THR A 359 -38.96 13.20 -30.40
C THR A 359 -38.62 12.46 -29.10
N VAL A 360 -37.71 11.49 -29.17
CA VAL A 360 -37.29 10.69 -28.01
C VAL A 360 -35.79 10.80 -27.82
N THR A 361 -35.34 11.17 -26.62
CA THR A 361 -33.92 11.19 -26.26
C THR A 361 -33.53 9.87 -25.62
N LEU A 362 -32.62 9.14 -26.26
CA LEU A 362 -32.01 7.91 -25.78
C LEU A 362 -30.69 8.22 -25.06
N THR A 363 -30.42 7.52 -23.96
CA THR A 363 -29.17 7.63 -23.17
C THR A 363 -28.60 6.24 -22.95
N ALA A 364 -27.36 6.02 -23.39
CA ALA A 364 -26.62 4.77 -23.22
C ALA A 364 -25.68 4.85 -22.03
N ALA A 365 -25.64 3.78 -21.24
CA ALA A 365 -24.67 3.58 -20.17
C ALA A 365 -24.02 2.20 -20.32
N ALA A 366 -22.70 2.17 -20.51
CA ALA A 366 -21.95 0.92 -20.57
C ALA A 366 -21.81 0.32 -19.17
N THR A 367 -21.92 -1.00 -19.06
CA THR A 367 -21.65 -1.72 -17.81
C THR A 367 -20.13 -1.78 -17.56
N SER A 368 -19.72 -1.98 -16.30
CA SER A 368 -18.30 -2.13 -15.95
C SER A 368 -17.62 -3.21 -16.82
N GLY A 369 -16.46 -2.88 -17.40
CA GLY A 369 -15.77 -3.76 -18.36
C GLY A 369 -16.33 -3.69 -19.78
N SER A 370 -17.10 -2.67 -20.15
CA SER A 370 -17.54 -2.40 -21.52
C SER A 370 -17.44 -0.92 -21.86
N THR A 371 -17.35 -0.58 -23.15
CA THR A 371 -17.37 0.81 -23.65
C THR A 371 -18.52 1.02 -24.63
N PHE A 372 -19.12 2.21 -24.63
CA PHE A 372 -20.14 2.56 -25.62
C PHE A 372 -19.49 2.93 -26.95
N GLY A 373 -19.77 2.16 -28.00
CA GLY A 373 -19.19 2.28 -29.33
C GLY A 373 -19.93 3.24 -30.27
N GLY A 374 -21.17 3.64 -29.93
CA GLY A 374 -21.94 4.63 -30.68
C GLY A 374 -23.35 4.19 -31.10
N TRP A 375 -24.08 5.12 -31.70
CA TRP A 375 -25.45 4.96 -32.19
C TRP A 375 -25.53 4.76 -33.71
N SER A 376 -26.55 4.04 -34.18
CA SER A 376 -26.96 4.02 -35.59
C SER A 376 -28.47 3.82 -35.77
N GLY A 377 -29.07 4.45 -36.80
CA GLY A 377 -30.49 4.30 -37.13
C GLY A 377 -31.42 5.33 -36.45
N GLY A 378 -32.63 5.53 -36.97
CA GLY A 378 -33.66 6.40 -36.40
C GLY A 378 -33.29 7.89 -36.25
N GLY A 379 -32.36 8.39 -37.07
CA GLY A 379 -31.80 9.73 -36.97
C GLY A 379 -30.63 9.86 -35.98
N CYS A 380 -30.28 8.77 -35.28
CA CYS A 380 -29.16 8.71 -34.34
C CYS A 380 -27.86 8.26 -34.99
N SER A 381 -26.77 8.98 -34.71
CA SER A 381 -25.41 8.66 -35.13
C SER A 381 -24.37 9.24 -34.15
N GLY A 382 -23.13 8.71 -34.19
CA GLY A 382 -22.00 9.20 -33.40
C GLY A 382 -21.79 8.51 -32.06
N THR A 383 -20.80 8.97 -31.30
CA THR A 383 -20.29 8.32 -30.07
C THR A 383 -20.75 9.00 -28.77
N SER A 384 -21.56 10.05 -28.86
CA SER A 384 -22.18 10.68 -27.68
C SER A 384 -23.03 9.68 -26.92
N THR A 385 -22.96 9.68 -25.58
CA THR A 385 -23.79 8.80 -24.73
C THR A 385 -25.28 9.11 -24.83
N THR A 386 -25.66 10.27 -25.38
CA THR A 386 -27.04 10.66 -25.64
C THR A 386 -27.31 10.85 -27.13
N CYS A 387 -28.53 10.50 -27.56
CA CYS A 387 -29.03 10.81 -28.89
C CYS A 387 -30.53 11.13 -28.87
N THR A 388 -30.96 12.17 -29.59
CA THR A 388 -32.39 12.46 -29.81
C THR A 388 -32.82 12.00 -31.20
N THR A 389 -33.87 11.18 -31.27
CA THR A 389 -34.44 10.71 -32.53
C THR A 389 -35.05 11.85 -33.32
N SER A 390 -35.19 11.68 -34.63
CA SER A 390 -36.11 12.51 -35.42
C SER A 390 -37.56 12.35 -34.93
N ALA A 391 -38.44 13.32 -35.24
CA ALA A 391 -39.86 13.24 -34.91
C ALA A 391 -40.47 11.95 -35.48
N LEU A 392 -41.10 11.14 -34.62
CA LEU A 392 -41.61 9.82 -34.97
C LEU A 392 -42.85 9.94 -35.86
N ALA A 393 -42.70 9.69 -37.16
CA ALA A 393 -43.82 9.65 -38.12
C ALA A 393 -44.19 8.21 -38.55
N ALA A 394 -43.38 7.21 -38.19
CA ALA A 394 -43.52 5.80 -38.52
C ALA A 394 -42.77 4.93 -37.48
N PRO A 395 -42.96 3.60 -37.44
CA PRO A 395 -42.13 2.72 -36.62
C PRO A 395 -40.65 2.93 -36.91
N THR A 396 -39.86 3.17 -35.86
CA THR A 396 -38.46 3.60 -35.98
C THR A 396 -37.56 2.66 -35.17
N SER A 397 -36.37 2.34 -35.68
CA SER A 397 -35.38 1.51 -34.98
C SER A 397 -34.05 2.24 -34.81
N VAL A 398 -33.47 2.15 -33.61
CA VAL A 398 -32.15 2.70 -33.25
C VAL A 398 -31.28 1.58 -32.66
N THR A 399 -29.99 1.55 -32.98
CA THR A 399 -29.03 0.57 -32.46
C THR A 399 -28.00 1.26 -31.57
N ALA A 400 -27.77 0.71 -30.38
CA ALA A 400 -26.71 1.08 -29.45
C ALA A 400 -25.61 0.01 -29.48
N THR A 401 -24.37 0.38 -29.82
CA THR A 401 -23.25 -0.58 -29.87
C THR A 401 -22.41 -0.50 -28.60
N PHE A 402 -22.12 -1.63 -27.97
CA PHE A 402 -21.23 -1.77 -26.81
C PHE A 402 -20.06 -2.70 -27.14
N SER A 403 -18.85 -2.35 -26.71
CA SER A 403 -17.63 -3.13 -26.93
C SER A 403 -17.18 -3.72 -25.60
N GLY A 404 -16.94 -5.03 -25.53
CA GLY A 404 -16.52 -5.72 -24.31
C GLY A 404 -15.03 -5.53 -24.04
N GLY A 405 -14.67 -5.26 -22.79
CA GLY A 405 -13.31 -5.37 -22.27
C GLY A 405 -12.97 -6.85 -21.99
N SER A 406 -11.69 -7.20 -22.10
CA SER A 406 -11.19 -8.56 -21.88
C SER A 406 -11.59 -9.10 -20.49
N ALA A 407 -11.98 -10.37 -20.41
CA ALA A 407 -12.28 -11.03 -19.14
C ALA A 407 -11.09 -10.90 -18.16
N LEU A 408 -11.37 -10.56 -16.90
CA LEU A 408 -10.38 -10.46 -15.83
C LEU A 408 -10.24 -11.80 -15.11
N GLY A 409 -9.01 -12.18 -14.78
CA GLY A 409 -8.73 -13.43 -14.05
C GLY A 409 -9.15 -13.38 -12.58
N LEU A 410 -9.29 -12.18 -12.03
CA LEU A 410 -9.72 -11.89 -10.67
C LEU A 410 -10.80 -10.80 -10.71
N SER A 411 -11.85 -10.94 -9.91
CA SER A 411 -12.90 -9.92 -9.76
C SER A 411 -12.57 -8.87 -8.69
N THR A 412 -11.80 -9.26 -7.67
CA THR A 412 -11.30 -8.38 -6.59
C THR A 412 -9.89 -8.79 -6.17
N ARG A 413 -9.13 -7.84 -5.62
CA ARG A 413 -7.78 -8.08 -5.10
C ARG A 413 -7.86 -9.04 -3.88
N PRO A 414 -7.14 -10.18 -3.87
CA PRO A 414 -7.07 -11.01 -2.68
C PRO A 414 -6.46 -10.26 -1.50
N SER A 415 -7.07 -10.39 -0.32
CA SER A 415 -6.57 -9.78 0.92
C SER A 415 -5.43 -10.63 1.48
N ASN A 416 -4.24 -10.04 1.62
CA ASN A 416 -3.10 -10.68 2.25
C ASN A 416 -3.00 -10.26 3.72
N THR A 417 -3.33 -11.18 4.62
CA THR A 417 -3.29 -10.95 6.08
C THR A 417 -2.28 -11.84 6.82
N THR A 418 -1.62 -12.77 6.12
CA THR A 418 -0.77 -13.79 6.77
C THR A 418 0.61 -13.94 6.13
N CYS A 419 0.78 -13.74 4.82
CA CYS A 419 2.05 -13.97 4.13
C CYS A 419 2.82 -12.67 3.96
N PHE A 420 3.66 -12.34 4.94
CA PHE A 420 4.52 -11.16 4.92
C PHE A 420 5.99 -11.55 4.96
N ALA A 421 6.85 -10.70 4.42
CA ALA A 421 8.29 -10.89 4.56
C ALA A 421 8.69 -10.91 6.04
N PHE A 422 9.49 -11.89 6.43
CA PHE A 422 10.11 -11.91 7.75
C PHE A 422 11.17 -10.82 7.82
N ASP A 423 11.00 -9.90 8.76
CA ASP A 423 12.05 -8.97 9.10
C ASP A 423 13.22 -9.71 9.74
N PRO A 424 14.47 -9.25 9.55
CA PRO A 424 15.59 -9.83 10.28
C PRO A 424 15.31 -9.71 11.80
N PRO A 425 15.77 -10.68 12.61
CA PRO A 425 15.57 -10.62 14.06
C PRO A 425 15.95 -9.25 14.63
N THR A 426 15.20 -8.76 15.62
CA THR A 426 15.58 -7.56 16.39
C THR A 426 17.01 -7.71 16.86
N SER A 427 17.89 -6.94 16.27
CA SER A 427 19.24 -6.78 16.78
C SER A 427 19.25 -5.51 17.63
N THR A 428 19.56 -5.61 18.92
CA THR A 428 19.84 -4.43 19.76
C THR A 428 21.16 -3.76 19.39
N THR A 429 21.76 -4.18 18.28
CA THR A 429 23.10 -3.85 17.83
C THR A 429 23.02 -2.94 16.61
N ALA A 430 24.06 -2.14 16.38
CA ALA A 430 24.10 -1.14 15.33
C ALA A 430 23.92 -1.72 13.90
N SER A 431 22.97 -1.19 13.12
CA SER A 431 22.89 -1.39 11.67
C SER A 431 23.75 -0.36 10.94
N MET A 432 24.38 -0.76 9.84
CA MET A 432 25.28 0.11 9.06
C MET A 432 24.61 0.62 7.79
N THR A 433 24.84 1.88 7.45
CA THR A 433 24.47 2.49 6.17
C THR A 433 25.66 3.22 5.55
N LEU A 434 25.60 3.47 4.24
CA LEU A 434 26.69 4.05 3.46
C LEU A 434 26.26 5.35 2.74
N PRO A 435 25.90 6.43 3.44
CA PRO A 435 25.67 7.73 2.81
C PRO A 435 26.94 8.27 2.14
N ARG A 436 26.75 9.02 1.05
CA ARG A 436 27.85 9.76 0.41
C ARG A 436 28.41 10.80 1.39
N ALA A 437 29.72 10.76 1.63
CA ALA A 437 30.40 11.70 2.51
C ALA A 437 30.56 13.08 1.88
N PHE A 438 30.81 13.12 0.56
CA PHE A 438 31.07 14.33 -0.22
C PHE A 438 30.21 14.32 -1.48
N THR A 439 28.99 14.87 -1.42
CA THR A 439 27.98 14.72 -2.49
C THR A 439 28.33 15.46 -3.78
N GLY A 440 29.21 16.45 -3.71
CA GLY A 440 29.67 17.23 -4.85
C GLY A 440 30.89 16.66 -5.58
N LEU A 441 31.42 15.51 -5.16
CA LEU A 441 32.64 14.91 -5.71
C LEU A 441 32.37 13.52 -6.28
N SER A 442 33.09 13.19 -7.35
CA SER A 442 33.24 11.84 -7.90
C SER A 442 34.67 11.61 -8.36
N PHE A 443 35.09 10.35 -8.40
CA PHE A 443 36.44 9.91 -8.72
C PHE A 443 36.38 8.70 -9.66
N SER A 444 37.43 8.50 -10.45
CA SER A 444 37.54 7.38 -11.37
C SER A 444 38.30 6.23 -10.72
N GLU A 445 37.64 5.08 -10.51
CA GLU A 445 38.25 3.87 -9.93
C GLU A 445 39.11 4.19 -8.68
N PRO A 446 38.53 4.83 -7.63
CA PRO A 446 39.30 5.20 -6.44
C PRO A 446 39.76 3.95 -5.70
N VAL A 447 41.01 3.90 -5.26
CA VAL A 447 41.62 2.70 -4.64
C VAL A 447 42.33 2.95 -3.33
N ALA A 448 42.60 4.19 -2.90
CA ALA A 448 43.05 4.47 -1.53
C ALA A 448 42.58 5.85 -1.07
N LEU A 449 42.32 6.00 0.23
CA LEU A 449 41.85 7.23 0.85
C LEU A 449 42.59 7.45 2.18
N LEU A 450 43.22 8.61 2.30
CA LEU A 450 44.13 8.90 3.41
C LEU A 450 44.12 10.39 3.78
N GLN A 451 44.35 10.64 5.07
CA GLN A 451 44.73 11.96 5.58
C GLN A 451 46.23 11.95 5.89
N ALA A 452 46.88 13.11 5.72
CA ALA A 452 48.28 13.25 6.09
C ALA A 452 48.46 13.29 7.61
N PRO A 453 49.58 12.78 8.18
CA PRO A 453 49.82 12.80 9.61
C PRO A 453 49.73 14.21 10.21
N GLY A 454 48.74 14.43 11.07
CA GLY A 454 48.48 15.71 11.72
C GLY A 454 47.73 16.75 10.88
N ASP A 455 47.22 16.40 9.69
CA ASP A 455 46.38 17.26 8.84
C ASP A 455 45.01 16.60 8.61
N SER A 456 44.03 16.97 9.43
CA SER A 456 42.63 16.52 9.29
C SER A 456 41.80 17.38 8.34
N SER A 457 42.38 18.47 7.81
CA SER A 457 41.65 19.48 7.04
C SER A 457 41.41 19.07 5.58
N ARG A 458 42.11 18.03 5.10
CA ARG A 458 42.07 17.57 3.71
C ARG A 458 42.11 16.05 3.62
N TRP A 459 41.67 15.55 2.47
CA TRP A 459 41.75 14.14 2.09
C TRP A 459 42.54 13.99 0.80
N PHE A 460 43.23 12.86 0.68
CA PHE A 460 43.91 12.42 -0.52
C PHE A 460 43.25 11.14 -1.02
N VAL A 461 42.80 11.14 -2.27
CA VAL A 461 42.22 9.98 -2.93
C VAL A 461 43.10 9.55 -4.09
N VAL A 462 43.40 8.27 -4.14
CA VAL A 462 44.25 7.64 -5.15
C VAL A 462 43.36 7.02 -6.21
N GLU A 463 43.47 7.46 -7.45
CA GLU A 463 42.77 6.92 -8.62
C GLU A 463 43.69 5.90 -9.32
N LYS A 464 43.14 4.73 -9.66
CA LYS A 464 43.89 3.61 -10.23
C LYS A 464 44.64 3.97 -11.53
N SER A 465 44.15 4.96 -12.27
CA SER A 465 44.76 5.49 -13.50
C SER A 465 46.14 6.12 -13.32
N GLY A 466 46.55 6.46 -12.08
CA GLY A 466 47.83 7.10 -11.82
C GLY A 466 47.74 8.52 -11.27
N VAL A 467 46.55 8.98 -10.87
CA VAL A 467 46.35 10.33 -10.34
C VAL A 467 46.05 10.26 -8.85
N VAL A 468 46.70 11.09 -8.05
CA VAL A 468 46.29 11.35 -6.66
C VAL A 468 45.65 12.73 -6.63
N ARG A 469 44.44 12.80 -6.08
CA ARG A 469 43.70 14.05 -5.89
C ARG A 469 43.66 14.45 -4.43
N VAL A 470 43.65 15.76 -4.17
CA VAL A 470 43.52 16.36 -2.85
C VAL A 470 42.32 17.29 -2.80
N PHE A 471 41.57 17.27 -1.70
CA PHE A 471 40.40 18.13 -1.51
C PHE A 471 40.19 18.46 -0.03
N VAL A 472 39.42 19.53 0.23
CA VAL A 472 39.09 19.97 1.60
C VAL A 472 38.10 19.01 2.25
N ASN A 473 38.37 18.62 3.50
CA ASN A 473 37.52 17.76 4.31
C ASN A 473 36.28 18.53 4.82
N SER A 474 35.33 18.78 3.92
CA SER A 474 34.03 19.38 4.20
C SER A 474 32.97 18.70 3.35
N ALA A 475 31.80 18.41 3.93
CA ALA A 475 30.68 17.82 3.21
C ALA A 475 30.18 18.70 2.03
N SER A 476 30.44 20.02 2.09
CA SER A 476 30.09 20.99 1.05
C SER A 476 31.12 21.09 -0.08
N THR A 477 32.23 20.35 -0.03
CA THR A 477 33.25 20.39 -1.07
C THR A 477 32.71 19.85 -2.39
N THR A 478 32.92 20.62 -3.46
CA THR A 478 32.49 20.29 -4.85
C THR A 478 33.65 20.18 -5.83
N THR A 479 34.88 20.50 -5.41
CA THR A 479 36.06 20.49 -6.27
C THR A 479 37.22 19.75 -5.62
N SER A 480 38.08 19.16 -6.45
CA SER A 480 39.35 18.55 -6.05
C SER A 480 40.48 19.06 -6.94
N SER A 481 41.72 19.00 -6.46
CA SER A 481 42.92 19.36 -7.21
C SER A 481 43.81 18.14 -7.41
N VAL A 482 44.61 18.13 -8.48
CA VAL A 482 45.63 17.08 -8.68
C VAL A 482 46.78 17.32 -7.72
N PHE A 483 47.07 16.35 -6.87
CA PHE A 483 48.25 16.34 -6.02
C PHE A 483 49.47 15.85 -6.79
N ILE A 484 49.35 14.72 -7.49
CA ILE A 484 50.38 14.20 -8.40
C ILE A 484 49.71 13.40 -9.53
N ASP A 485 50.32 13.45 -10.72
CA ASP A 485 49.94 12.67 -11.89
C ASP A 485 51.14 11.86 -12.38
N ILE A 486 51.03 10.53 -12.27
CA ILE A 486 51.99 9.55 -12.77
C ILE A 486 51.41 8.66 -13.86
N THR A 487 50.32 9.06 -14.52
CA THR A 487 49.61 8.25 -15.54
C THR A 487 50.57 7.74 -16.62
N ALA A 488 51.54 8.57 -17.05
CA ALA A 488 52.57 8.19 -18.03
C ALA A 488 53.54 7.08 -17.57
N LYS A 489 53.56 6.75 -16.27
CA LYS A 489 54.37 5.68 -15.67
C LYS A 489 53.57 4.39 -15.45
N ILE A 490 52.24 4.45 -15.56
CA ILE A 490 51.37 3.31 -15.31
C ILE A 490 51.38 2.37 -16.52
N VAL A 491 51.60 1.09 -16.25
CA VAL A 491 51.45 0.01 -17.23
C VAL A 491 50.43 -0.96 -16.67
N THR A 492 49.39 -1.26 -17.46
CA THR A 492 48.34 -2.21 -17.05
C THR A 492 48.46 -3.57 -17.72
N ALA A 493 49.13 -3.67 -18.87
CA ALA A 493 49.20 -4.90 -19.68
C ALA A 493 47.82 -5.55 -19.96
N GLY A 494 46.77 -4.74 -20.04
CA GLY A 494 45.38 -5.15 -20.27
C GLY A 494 44.64 -5.67 -19.03
N GLU A 495 45.19 -5.48 -17.83
CA GLU A 495 44.77 -6.24 -16.65
C GLU A 495 44.09 -5.39 -15.58
N LEU A 496 43.05 -5.96 -14.97
CA LEU A 496 42.12 -5.23 -14.10
C LEU A 496 42.72 -4.83 -12.75
N GLU A 497 43.71 -5.58 -12.25
CA GLU A 497 44.35 -5.31 -10.96
C GLU A 497 45.55 -4.37 -11.06
N ALA A 498 45.99 -4.02 -12.26
CA ALA A 498 47.15 -3.18 -12.48
C ALA A 498 46.79 -1.68 -12.48
N GLY A 499 47.70 -0.84 -12.03
CA GLY A 499 47.48 0.61 -11.90
C GLY A 499 48.34 1.25 -10.82
N LEU A 500 47.96 2.44 -10.37
CA LEU A 500 48.41 3.00 -9.09
C LEU A 500 47.56 2.39 -7.98
N LEU A 501 48.19 1.62 -7.07
CA LEU A 501 47.49 0.70 -6.17
C LEU A 501 47.56 1.10 -4.71
N GLY A 502 48.54 1.89 -4.27
CA GLY A 502 48.64 2.28 -2.87
C GLY A 502 49.48 3.52 -2.65
N MET A 503 49.27 4.13 -1.50
CA MET A 503 49.99 5.33 -1.07
C MET A 503 50.17 5.32 0.44
N ALA A 504 51.32 5.79 0.90
CA ALA A 504 51.59 6.06 2.31
C ALA A 504 52.33 7.39 2.46
N PHE A 505 51.94 8.22 3.42
CA PHE A 505 52.74 9.36 3.84
C PHE A 505 53.85 8.91 4.79
N ASP A 506 55.02 9.55 4.71
CA ASP A 506 56.01 9.43 5.77
C ASP A 506 55.40 9.89 7.11
N PRO A 507 55.71 9.25 8.26
CA PRO A 507 55.17 9.67 9.56
C PRO A 507 55.48 11.14 9.91
N ASN A 508 56.59 11.68 9.37
CA ASN A 508 56.97 13.08 9.52
C ASN A 508 56.53 13.97 8.35
N PHE A 509 55.66 13.50 7.46
CA PHE A 509 55.15 14.31 6.35
C PHE A 509 54.39 15.55 6.86
N GLY A 510 54.58 16.69 6.21
CA GLY A 510 53.81 17.91 6.44
C GLY A 510 54.60 19.21 6.20
N VAL A 511 54.07 20.29 6.75
CA VAL A 511 54.66 21.64 6.71
C VAL A 511 55.08 22.03 8.13
N GLY A 512 56.25 22.67 8.27
CA GLY A 512 56.75 23.19 9.54
C GLY A 512 58.01 22.51 10.06
N ALA A 513 58.47 22.93 11.24
CA ALA A 513 59.70 22.42 11.83
C ALA A 513 59.62 20.92 12.14
N GLY A 514 60.65 20.16 11.75
CA GLY A 514 60.70 18.71 11.94
C GLY A 514 59.85 17.88 10.97
N LYS A 515 59.18 18.52 9.99
CA LYS A 515 58.42 17.85 8.94
C LYS A 515 59.22 17.68 7.65
N ASN A 516 58.94 16.62 6.89
CA ASN A 516 59.43 16.39 5.54
C ASN A 516 58.29 16.40 4.51
N GLN A 517 58.61 16.28 3.24
CA GLN A 517 57.63 16.26 2.15
C GLN A 517 57.55 14.89 1.46
N ASN A 518 58.02 13.84 2.10
CA ASN A 518 58.13 12.51 1.49
C ASN A 518 56.83 11.71 1.60
N PHE A 519 56.45 11.07 0.50
CA PHE A 519 55.38 10.09 0.46
C PHE A 519 55.75 8.98 -0.53
N TYR A 520 55.03 7.86 -0.47
CA TYR A 520 55.39 6.63 -1.17
C TYR A 520 54.19 6.16 -1.97
N LEU A 521 54.44 5.69 -3.19
CA LEU A 521 53.43 5.10 -4.07
C LEU A 521 53.81 3.66 -4.41
N PHE A 522 52.80 2.79 -4.43
CA PHE A 522 52.89 1.44 -5.00
C PHE A 522 52.11 1.43 -6.31
N TYR A 523 52.76 1.09 -7.41
CA TYR A 523 52.10 1.09 -8.72
C TYR A 523 52.69 0.06 -9.68
N SER A 524 51.93 -0.26 -10.73
CA SER A 524 52.34 -1.11 -11.83
C SER A 524 53.04 -0.28 -12.90
N GLY A 525 54.32 -0.57 -13.16
CA GLY A 525 55.16 0.18 -14.10
C GLY A 525 55.74 -0.69 -15.21
N ALA A 526 56.59 -0.07 -16.03
CA ALA A 526 57.26 -0.73 -17.15
C ALA A 526 58.03 -2.00 -16.69
N PRO A 527 57.78 -3.16 -17.33
CA PRO A 527 58.46 -4.40 -16.97
C PRO A 527 59.91 -4.43 -17.49
N ASN A 528 60.76 -5.21 -16.83
CA ASN A 528 62.04 -5.60 -17.43
C ASN A 528 61.81 -6.59 -18.59
N SER A 529 62.81 -6.73 -19.46
CA SER A 529 62.75 -7.67 -20.60
C SER A 529 62.43 -9.09 -20.13
N GLY A 530 61.45 -9.73 -20.79
CA GLY A 530 60.98 -11.08 -20.45
C GLY A 530 59.82 -11.16 -19.47
N TYR A 531 59.32 -10.02 -18.97
CA TYR A 531 58.22 -9.96 -18.01
C TYR A 531 57.02 -9.18 -18.55
N ARG A 532 55.83 -9.51 -18.04
CA ARG A 532 54.56 -8.90 -18.48
C ARG A 532 54.25 -7.62 -17.72
N LEU A 533 54.57 -7.58 -16.42
CA LEU A 533 54.26 -6.45 -15.54
C LEU A 533 55.32 -6.31 -14.44
N ARG A 534 55.52 -5.10 -13.91
CA ARG A 534 56.38 -4.88 -12.74
C ARG A 534 55.69 -4.05 -11.67
N SER A 535 55.61 -4.60 -10.45
CA SER A 535 55.16 -3.84 -9.28
C SER A 535 56.31 -2.96 -8.78
N LYS A 536 56.06 -1.70 -8.44
CA LYS A 536 57.06 -0.73 -8.00
C LYS A 536 56.64 -0.03 -6.72
N ILE A 537 57.57 0.12 -5.80
CA ILE A 537 57.46 1.00 -4.63
C ILE A 537 58.47 2.13 -4.83
N SER A 538 57.98 3.36 -4.86
CA SER A 538 58.82 4.56 -5.05
C SER A 538 58.48 5.64 -4.04
N ARG A 539 59.50 6.39 -3.62
CA ARG A 539 59.36 7.63 -2.85
C ARG A 539 59.20 8.82 -3.81
N PHE A 540 58.35 9.77 -3.45
CA PHE A 540 58.19 11.06 -4.11
C PHE A 540 58.30 12.17 -3.06
N THR A 541 58.59 13.39 -3.53
CA THR A 541 58.73 14.56 -2.67
C THR A 541 57.74 15.64 -3.10
N ALA A 542 56.84 16.03 -2.20
CA ALA A 542 55.89 17.11 -2.43
C ALA A 542 56.57 18.49 -2.40
N ASN A 543 55.86 19.50 -2.87
CA ASN A 543 56.27 20.90 -2.71
C ASN A 543 56.30 21.31 -1.23
N SER A 544 56.91 22.45 -0.93
CA SER A 544 57.08 22.96 0.43
C SER A 544 55.77 23.22 1.18
N THR A 545 54.64 23.34 0.46
CA THR A 545 53.30 23.55 1.04
C THR A 545 52.45 22.27 1.12
N ALA A 546 52.98 21.11 0.71
CA ALA A 546 52.25 19.84 0.65
C ALA A 546 50.89 19.96 -0.08
N THR A 547 50.86 20.67 -1.20
CA THR A 547 49.66 20.87 -2.05
C THR A 547 49.76 20.21 -3.41
N SER A 548 50.97 19.96 -3.90
CA SER A 548 51.23 19.19 -5.12
C SER A 548 52.63 18.55 -5.07
N ALA A 549 52.90 17.60 -5.95
CA ALA A 549 54.18 16.94 -6.10
C ALA A 549 54.52 16.70 -7.59
N PRO A 550 55.74 16.97 -8.04
CA PRO A 550 56.14 16.73 -9.42
C PRO A 550 56.50 15.24 -9.63
N SER A 551 56.04 14.66 -10.73
CA SER A 551 56.23 13.23 -11.04
C SER A 551 57.68 12.82 -11.35
N ASN A 552 58.56 13.79 -11.58
CA ASN A 552 60.00 13.58 -11.75
C ASN A 552 60.79 13.59 -10.43
N SER A 553 60.15 13.81 -9.27
CA SER A 553 60.79 13.66 -7.95
C SER A 553 60.98 12.20 -7.50
N GLU A 554 60.64 11.25 -8.38
CA GLU A 554 60.63 9.83 -8.07
C GLU A 554 62.02 9.29 -7.67
N VAL A 555 62.05 8.54 -6.57
CA VAL A 555 63.16 7.69 -6.16
C VAL A 555 62.64 6.26 -6.01
N ASN A 556 63.08 5.36 -6.91
CA ASN A 556 62.71 3.94 -6.85
C ASN A 556 63.30 3.29 -5.59
N LEU A 557 62.48 2.55 -4.84
CA LEU A 557 62.92 1.79 -3.68
C LEU A 557 63.05 0.30 -4.01
N LEU A 558 61.99 -0.27 -4.55
CA LEU A 558 61.90 -1.71 -4.80
C LEU A 558 61.00 -1.98 -6.01
N GLY A 559 61.32 -3.00 -6.80
CA GLY A 559 60.41 -3.52 -7.80
C GLY A 559 60.41 -5.04 -7.88
N LEU A 560 59.27 -5.61 -8.24
CA LEU A 560 59.03 -7.05 -8.42
C LEU A 560 58.54 -7.29 -9.84
N ASP A 561 59.37 -7.97 -10.65
CA ASP A 561 59.04 -8.34 -12.03
C ASP A 561 58.13 -9.55 -12.03
N LYS A 562 57.07 -9.55 -12.85
CA LYS A 562 56.06 -10.60 -12.88
C LYS A 562 55.85 -11.16 -14.29
N VAL A 563 55.79 -12.49 -14.36
CA VAL A 563 55.51 -13.22 -15.61
C VAL A 563 54.04 -13.14 -15.98
N ASP A 564 53.17 -13.16 -14.97
CA ASP A 564 51.74 -12.83 -15.06
C ASP A 564 51.48 -11.42 -14.53
N SER A 565 50.22 -11.00 -14.54
CA SER A 565 49.81 -9.60 -14.38
C SER A 565 48.76 -9.34 -13.31
N ASN A 566 48.16 -10.40 -12.77
CA ASN A 566 47.25 -10.36 -11.64
C ASN A 566 47.99 -10.66 -10.32
N HIS A 567 47.28 -10.54 -9.20
CA HIS A 567 47.76 -10.68 -7.82
C HIS A 567 48.91 -9.73 -7.50
N ASN A 568 48.63 -8.45 -7.68
CA ASN A 568 49.62 -7.39 -7.49
C ASN A 568 49.83 -7.01 -6.02
N GLY A 569 48.88 -7.32 -5.13
CA GLY A 569 48.77 -6.69 -3.82
C GLY A 569 48.65 -5.18 -3.97
N GLY A 570 49.49 -4.43 -3.26
CA GLY A 570 49.72 -3.01 -3.56
C GLY A 570 49.37 -2.02 -2.45
N ASN A 571 48.94 -2.48 -1.28
CA ASN A 571 48.77 -1.58 -0.14
C ASN A 571 50.10 -1.23 0.55
N LEU A 572 50.17 0.00 1.06
CA LEU A 572 51.31 0.57 1.78
C LEU A 572 50.82 1.23 3.06
N ALA A 573 51.54 1.01 4.16
CA ALA A 573 51.35 1.81 5.36
C ALA A 573 52.61 1.78 6.22
N PHE A 574 52.79 2.83 7.02
CA PHE A 574 53.76 2.79 8.11
C PHE A 574 53.18 2.07 9.31
N GLY A 575 53.94 1.14 9.88
CA GLY A 575 53.60 0.51 11.14
C GLY A 575 53.76 1.46 12.33
N PRO A 576 53.21 1.10 13.50
CA PRO A 576 53.42 1.85 14.75
C PRO A 576 54.89 1.90 15.18
N ASP A 577 55.72 1.03 14.60
CA ASP A 577 57.18 0.97 14.76
C ASP A 577 57.94 1.95 13.85
N GLY A 578 57.25 2.70 12.99
CA GLY A 578 57.86 3.70 12.11
C GLY A 578 58.49 3.15 10.83
N TYR A 579 58.30 1.87 10.51
CA TYR A 579 58.79 1.26 9.27
C TYR A 579 57.70 1.15 8.21
N LEU A 580 58.10 1.11 6.94
CA LEU A 580 57.18 0.96 5.81
C LEU A 580 56.90 -0.52 5.55
N TYR A 581 55.63 -0.88 5.54
CA TYR A 581 55.15 -2.21 5.17
C TYR A 581 54.51 -2.17 3.79
N ALA A 582 54.66 -3.26 3.03
CA ALA A 582 54.02 -3.44 1.73
C ALA A 582 53.53 -4.87 1.55
N GLY A 583 52.38 -5.05 0.90
CA GLY A 583 51.86 -6.36 0.53
C GLY A 583 52.05 -6.64 -0.95
N PHE A 584 52.70 -7.77 -1.27
CA PHE A 584 52.80 -8.31 -2.62
C PHE A 584 51.96 -9.58 -2.72
N GLY A 585 51.11 -9.67 -3.74
CA GLY A 585 50.48 -10.94 -4.10
C GLY A 585 51.50 -11.92 -4.68
N ASP A 586 51.05 -13.14 -4.91
CA ASP A 586 51.88 -14.23 -5.42
C ASP A 586 52.27 -14.09 -6.91
N GLY A 587 51.73 -13.06 -7.57
CA GLY A 587 52.09 -12.68 -8.94
C GLY A 587 51.37 -13.46 -10.05
N GLY A 588 50.36 -14.27 -9.71
CA GLY A 588 49.54 -14.98 -10.69
C GLY A 588 50.04 -16.38 -11.05
N GLY A 589 49.48 -16.99 -12.11
CA GLY A 589 49.86 -18.31 -12.59
C GLY A 589 49.40 -19.48 -11.69
N ASP A 590 48.27 -19.31 -11.01
CA ASP A 590 47.83 -20.16 -9.91
C ASP A 590 47.79 -21.68 -10.20
N PRO A 591 48.13 -22.52 -9.19
CA PRO A 591 48.68 -22.14 -7.89
C PRO A 591 50.18 -21.80 -7.97
N ASN A 592 50.63 -20.66 -7.41
CA ASN A 592 52.04 -20.28 -7.40
C ASN A 592 52.77 -20.73 -6.11
N PRO A 593 53.69 -21.71 -6.17
CA PRO A 593 54.41 -22.20 -4.98
C PRO A 593 55.41 -21.18 -4.40
N GLN A 594 55.75 -20.11 -5.11
CA GLN A 594 56.70 -19.08 -4.64
C GLN A 594 56.18 -18.31 -3.42
N ALA A 595 54.87 -18.35 -3.13
CA ALA A 595 54.31 -17.80 -1.90
C ALA A 595 54.90 -18.44 -0.63
N GLN A 596 55.38 -19.69 -0.71
CA GLN A 596 56.03 -20.43 0.38
C GLN A 596 57.55 -20.22 0.45
N ASP A 597 58.16 -19.65 -0.58
CA ASP A 597 59.61 -19.50 -0.69
C ASP A 597 60.02 -18.06 -0.35
N ASP A 598 60.78 -17.88 0.73
CA ASP A 598 61.22 -16.56 1.20
C ASP A 598 62.34 -15.95 0.35
N ARG A 599 62.87 -16.68 -0.64
CA ARG A 599 63.75 -16.10 -1.68
C ARG A 599 62.97 -15.21 -2.65
N PHE A 600 61.65 -15.25 -2.63
CA PHE A 600 60.79 -14.45 -3.49
C PHE A 600 59.86 -13.57 -2.65
N LEU A 601 59.64 -12.34 -3.12
CA LEU A 601 58.70 -11.42 -2.49
C LEU A 601 57.23 -11.68 -2.85
N TYR A 602 56.95 -12.73 -3.64
CA TYR A 602 55.61 -13.18 -3.99
C TYR A 602 54.84 -13.71 -2.78
N GLY A 603 53.60 -13.23 -2.58
CA GLY A 603 52.71 -13.71 -1.53
C GLY A 603 53.19 -13.34 -0.12
N LYS A 604 53.76 -12.14 0.04
CA LYS A 604 54.43 -11.68 1.26
C LYS A 604 53.87 -10.35 1.76
N ILE A 605 53.91 -10.17 3.08
CA ILE A 605 54.06 -8.83 3.67
C ILE A 605 55.55 -8.60 3.86
N ILE A 606 56.05 -7.45 3.40
CA ILE A 606 57.43 -7.00 3.61
C ILE A 606 57.49 -5.82 4.58
N ARG A 607 58.66 -5.59 5.18
CA ARG A 607 58.92 -4.48 6.10
C ARG A 607 60.32 -3.91 5.88
N ILE A 608 60.41 -2.62 5.57
CA ILE A 608 61.67 -1.91 5.26
C ILE A 608 61.77 -0.56 5.97
N ASN A 609 62.98 -0.05 6.12
CA ASN A 609 63.24 1.35 6.49
C ASN A 609 63.50 2.17 5.23
N PRO A 610 62.52 2.97 4.75
CA PRO A 610 62.64 3.70 3.49
C PRO A 610 63.48 5.00 3.60
N ASN A 611 63.86 5.40 4.81
CA ASN A 611 64.58 6.65 5.08
C ASN A 611 66.09 6.47 5.25
N ALA A 612 66.57 5.22 5.29
CA ALA A 612 67.99 4.89 5.38
C ALA A 612 68.55 4.51 4.00
N ASN A 613 69.77 4.94 3.69
CA ASN A 613 70.46 4.60 2.44
C ASN A 613 71.69 3.73 2.75
N THR A 614 71.81 2.58 2.09
CA THR A 614 72.92 1.64 2.27
C THR A 614 73.99 1.74 1.17
N GLY A 615 73.78 2.61 0.17
CA GLY A 615 74.64 2.73 -1.02
C GLY A 615 74.35 1.69 -2.11
N ALA A 616 73.86 0.50 -1.75
CA ALA A 616 73.46 -0.57 -2.69
C ALA A 616 71.98 -0.45 -3.12
N VAL A 617 71.11 -0.04 -2.21
CA VAL A 617 69.69 0.30 -2.45
C VAL A 617 69.31 1.53 -1.61
N THR A 618 68.19 2.15 -1.94
CA THR A 618 67.67 3.39 -1.33
C THR A 618 66.86 3.16 -0.05
N TYR A 619 66.94 1.97 0.54
CA TYR A 619 66.31 1.58 1.81
C TYR A 619 67.26 0.73 2.66
N ALA A 620 66.87 0.44 3.91
CA ALA A 620 67.55 -0.52 4.79
C ALA A 620 66.57 -1.53 5.40
N ILE A 621 67.11 -2.58 6.03
CA ILE A 621 66.33 -3.63 6.69
C ILE A 621 66.28 -3.37 8.20
N PRO A 622 65.10 -3.39 8.85
CA PRO A 622 65.01 -3.42 10.30
C PRO A 622 65.71 -4.63 10.90
N ALA A 623 66.53 -4.43 11.94
CA ALA A 623 67.38 -5.46 12.53
C ALA A 623 66.61 -6.66 13.12
N ASP A 624 65.32 -6.47 13.41
CA ASP A 624 64.41 -7.47 13.95
C ASP A 624 63.53 -8.13 12.88
N ASN A 625 63.79 -7.95 11.58
CA ASN A 625 63.13 -8.76 10.55
C ASN A 625 63.54 -10.24 10.69
N PRO A 626 62.65 -11.21 10.32
CA PRO A 626 62.94 -12.64 10.40
C PRO A 626 64.26 -13.08 9.76
N ASN A 627 64.63 -12.45 8.64
CA ASN A 627 65.80 -12.79 7.84
C ASN A 627 66.84 -11.65 7.82
N ALA A 628 66.85 -10.74 8.81
CA ALA A 628 67.62 -9.49 8.77
C ALA A 628 69.15 -9.63 8.53
N GLY A 629 69.73 -10.80 8.86
CA GLY A 629 71.15 -11.09 8.64
C GLY A 629 71.53 -11.47 7.20
N ASN A 630 70.54 -11.64 6.30
CA ASN A 630 70.79 -12.03 4.91
C ASN A 630 71.07 -10.84 3.99
N GLY A 631 71.65 -11.12 2.82
CA GLY A 631 71.81 -10.12 1.77
C GLY A 631 70.46 -9.69 1.18
N LEU A 632 70.35 -8.41 0.83
CA LEU A 632 69.15 -7.79 0.24
C LEU A 632 68.64 -8.56 -0.99
N CYS A 633 67.32 -8.58 -1.15
CA CYS A 633 66.75 -9.05 -2.41
C CYS A 633 67.01 -8.07 -3.53
N ASN A 634 67.14 -8.59 -4.74
CA ASN A 634 67.53 -7.78 -5.88
C ASN A 634 66.42 -6.75 -6.15
N ALA A 635 66.69 -5.48 -5.85
CA ALA A 635 65.72 -4.40 -5.99
C ALA A 635 65.25 -4.18 -7.44
N ALA A 636 65.95 -4.74 -8.43
CA ALA A 636 65.55 -4.69 -9.83
C ALA A 636 64.40 -5.67 -10.16
N ASN A 637 64.27 -6.80 -9.47
CA ASN A 637 63.28 -7.83 -9.80
C ASN A 637 62.56 -8.47 -8.60
N GLY A 638 62.94 -8.15 -7.37
CA GLY A 638 62.30 -8.63 -6.14
C GLY A 638 62.60 -10.10 -5.82
N VAL A 639 63.70 -10.63 -6.35
CA VAL A 639 64.09 -12.04 -6.19
C VAL A 639 65.48 -12.12 -5.54
N GLY A 640 65.58 -12.91 -4.47
CA GLY A 640 66.82 -13.28 -3.81
C GLY A 640 67.61 -14.31 -4.62
N SER A 641 68.92 -14.33 -4.49
CA SER A 641 69.77 -15.28 -5.22
C SER A 641 69.64 -16.70 -4.64
N SER A 642 70.24 -16.94 -3.48
CA SER A 642 70.25 -18.24 -2.77
C SER A 642 69.83 -18.14 -1.31
N ALA A 643 69.81 -16.94 -0.73
CA ALA A 643 69.36 -16.67 0.64
C ALA A 643 67.94 -16.09 0.66
N ASN A 644 67.24 -16.28 1.78
CA ASN A 644 65.92 -15.71 2.00
C ASN A 644 66.00 -14.17 2.03
N CYS A 645 65.03 -13.51 1.43
CA CYS A 645 64.89 -12.06 1.41
C CYS A 645 64.79 -11.49 2.84
N PRO A 646 65.69 -10.58 3.25
CA PRO A 646 65.64 -9.93 4.55
C PRO A 646 64.44 -8.96 4.69
N GLU A 647 63.78 -8.59 3.59
CA GLU A 647 62.58 -7.75 3.55
C GLU A 647 61.33 -8.47 4.05
N VAL A 648 61.29 -9.81 3.99
CA VAL A 648 60.08 -10.61 4.30
C VAL A 648 59.74 -10.51 5.78
N TRP A 649 58.51 -10.07 6.07
CA TRP A 649 57.92 -10.03 7.40
C TRP A 649 57.04 -11.25 7.68
N ALA A 650 56.21 -11.64 6.70
CA ALA A 650 55.35 -12.82 6.77
C ALA A 650 55.10 -13.39 5.36
N ARG A 651 54.70 -14.67 5.28
CA ARG A 651 54.58 -15.42 4.01
C ARG A 651 53.31 -16.25 3.89
N GLY A 652 53.12 -16.84 2.72
CA GLY A 652 52.01 -17.78 2.45
C GLY A 652 50.67 -17.09 2.31
N LEU A 653 50.65 -15.86 1.80
CA LEU A 653 49.45 -15.13 1.40
C LEU A 653 49.28 -15.25 -0.13
N ARG A 654 48.06 -15.14 -0.63
CA ARG A 654 47.80 -15.19 -2.08
C ARG A 654 47.82 -13.81 -2.71
N ASN A 655 46.93 -12.92 -2.29
CA ASN A 655 46.82 -11.56 -2.81
C ASN A 655 46.34 -10.62 -1.69
N PRO A 656 47.24 -10.19 -0.79
CA PRO A 656 46.90 -9.33 0.33
C PRO A 656 46.60 -7.90 -0.17
N TRP A 657 45.32 -7.64 -0.47
CA TRP A 657 44.87 -6.42 -1.14
C TRP A 657 44.88 -5.20 -0.22
N ARG A 658 43.97 -5.09 0.77
CA ARG A 658 44.02 -4.05 1.82
C ARG A 658 44.23 -4.63 3.19
N TRP A 659 44.94 -3.84 3.98
CA TRP A 659 45.29 -4.14 5.34
C TRP A 659 45.51 -2.86 6.13
N SER A 660 45.41 -2.96 7.45
CA SER A 660 45.58 -1.82 8.34
C SER A 660 46.16 -2.24 9.68
N PHE A 661 46.88 -1.32 10.30
CA PHE A 661 47.26 -1.44 11.69
C PHE A 661 46.14 -0.89 12.57
N ASP A 662 45.74 -1.65 13.59
CA ASP A 662 44.89 -1.13 14.64
C ASP A 662 45.63 -0.05 15.44
N ARG A 663 45.12 1.19 15.43
CA ARG A 663 45.75 2.34 16.10
C ARG A 663 45.99 2.13 17.60
N ASN A 664 45.21 1.28 18.26
CA ASN A 664 45.30 1.11 19.70
C ASN A 664 46.34 0.07 20.14
N ASN A 665 46.46 -1.06 19.41
CA ASN A 665 47.31 -2.18 19.82
C ASN A 665 48.35 -2.60 18.78
N GLY A 666 48.38 -1.97 17.60
CA GLY A 666 49.35 -2.23 16.54
C GLY A 666 49.19 -3.56 15.81
N ARG A 667 48.09 -4.30 15.99
CA ARG A 667 47.84 -5.54 15.24
C ARG A 667 47.62 -5.23 13.76
N LEU A 668 48.29 -5.99 12.90
CA LEU A 668 48.17 -5.90 11.46
C LEU A 668 47.05 -6.83 10.98
N TRP A 669 45.94 -6.25 10.51
CA TRP A 669 44.80 -6.99 9.95
C TRP A 669 44.85 -6.95 8.43
N VAL A 670 44.68 -8.10 7.78
CA VAL A 670 44.86 -8.27 6.34
C VAL A 670 43.65 -8.99 5.74
N GLY A 671 43.06 -8.41 4.69
CA GLY A 671 42.21 -9.15 3.76
C GLY A 671 43.09 -9.82 2.71
N ASP A 672 42.96 -11.15 2.56
CA ASP A 672 43.70 -11.92 1.57
C ASP A 672 42.73 -12.57 0.58
N VAL A 673 42.87 -12.21 -0.71
CA VAL A 673 41.96 -12.69 -1.76
C VAL A 673 42.35 -14.10 -2.17
N GLY A 674 41.49 -15.07 -1.86
CA GLY A 674 41.75 -16.49 -2.12
C GLY A 674 41.48 -16.92 -3.55
N TRP A 675 41.71 -18.20 -3.86
CA TRP A 675 41.66 -18.74 -5.22
C TRP A 675 40.27 -19.23 -5.58
N GLY A 676 39.89 -20.41 -5.07
CA GLY A 676 38.72 -21.15 -5.51
C GLY A 676 37.82 -21.64 -4.39
N SER A 677 38.34 -21.71 -3.16
CA SER A 677 37.60 -22.30 -2.04
C SER A 677 37.12 -21.24 -1.04
N PHE A 678 38.00 -20.33 -0.63
CA PHE A 678 37.73 -19.39 0.45
C PHE A 678 38.28 -17.99 0.17
N GLU A 679 37.68 -16.98 0.80
CA GLU A 679 38.25 -15.65 1.01
C GLU A 679 38.62 -15.50 2.48
N GLU A 680 39.70 -14.77 2.81
CA GLU A 680 40.26 -14.76 4.16
C GLU A 680 40.46 -13.37 4.78
N VAL A 681 40.29 -13.32 6.10
CA VAL A 681 40.82 -12.26 6.98
C VAL A 681 41.86 -12.87 7.90
N ASN A 682 43.04 -12.24 7.95
CA ASN A 682 44.21 -12.70 8.69
C ASN A 682 44.69 -11.61 9.69
N ILE A 683 45.24 -12.03 10.84
CA ILE A 683 46.06 -11.15 11.70
C ILE A 683 47.52 -11.51 11.45
N VAL A 684 48.23 -10.63 10.75
CA VAL A 684 49.61 -10.88 10.34
C VAL A 684 50.59 -10.61 11.47
N THR A 685 51.39 -11.62 11.80
CA THR A 685 52.47 -11.58 12.79
C THR A 685 53.83 -11.94 12.19
N LYS A 686 54.90 -11.55 12.88
CA LYS A 686 56.29 -11.76 12.47
C LYS A 686 56.59 -13.23 12.17
N GLY A 687 57.07 -13.51 10.96
CA GLY A 687 57.55 -14.83 10.52
C GLY A 687 56.46 -15.89 10.31
N ALA A 688 55.19 -15.53 10.48
CA ALA A 688 54.08 -16.46 10.31
C ALA A 688 53.87 -16.87 8.84
N ASN A 689 53.33 -18.07 8.64
CA ASN A 689 53.03 -18.65 7.35
C ASN A 689 51.53 -18.93 7.22
N TYR A 690 50.81 -18.21 6.36
CA TYR A 690 49.36 -18.33 6.19
C TYR A 690 48.96 -19.50 5.28
N GLY A 691 49.95 -20.15 4.66
CA GLY A 691 49.80 -21.48 4.06
C GLY A 691 49.59 -21.52 2.56
N TRP A 692 49.24 -20.43 1.88
CA TRP A 692 49.05 -20.46 0.43
C TRP A 692 50.34 -20.88 -0.33
N PRO A 693 50.27 -21.79 -1.33
CA PRO A 693 49.08 -22.50 -1.83
C PRO A 693 48.83 -23.88 -1.18
N GLN A 694 49.60 -24.26 -0.15
CA GLN A 694 49.45 -25.54 0.55
C GLN A 694 48.16 -25.62 1.37
N LYS A 695 47.61 -24.47 1.80
CA LYS A 695 46.37 -24.35 2.55
C LYS A 695 45.59 -23.11 2.08
N GLU A 696 44.28 -23.27 1.94
CA GLU A 696 43.30 -22.20 1.70
C GLU A 696 42.13 -22.41 2.67
N GLY A 697 41.80 -21.39 3.46
CA GLY A 697 40.83 -21.44 4.56
C GLY A 697 41.38 -22.09 5.83
N TYR A 698 40.49 -22.78 6.56
CA TYR A 698 40.82 -23.44 7.82
C TYR A 698 41.54 -24.77 7.61
N CYS A 699 42.51 -25.07 8.46
CA CYS A 699 43.20 -26.34 8.42
C CYS A 699 42.25 -27.53 8.63
N THR A 700 42.28 -28.49 7.69
CA THR A 700 41.55 -29.76 7.81
C THR A 700 42.50 -30.94 8.10
N SER A 701 43.70 -30.95 7.53
CA SER A 701 44.76 -31.93 7.81
C SER A 701 46.14 -31.44 7.31
N GLY A 702 47.23 -31.89 7.93
CA GLY A 702 48.59 -31.67 7.41
C GLY A 702 49.19 -30.26 7.55
N CYS A 703 48.64 -29.37 8.40
CA CYS A 703 49.03 -27.95 8.45
C CYS A 703 50.06 -27.58 9.52
N THR A 704 51.01 -28.46 9.84
CA THR A 704 52.03 -28.15 10.86
C THR A 704 52.83 -26.90 10.48
N GLY A 705 52.84 -25.90 11.36
CA GLY A 705 53.55 -24.63 11.14
C GLY A 705 52.82 -23.64 10.23
N LEU A 706 51.54 -23.90 9.88
CA LEU A 706 50.69 -22.96 9.15
C LEU A 706 49.70 -22.28 10.12
N THR A 707 49.41 -21.01 9.84
CA THR A 707 48.54 -20.16 10.67
C THR A 707 47.15 -20.08 10.04
N ASP A 708 46.11 -20.41 10.81
CA ASP A 708 44.71 -20.27 10.35
C ASP A 708 44.26 -18.80 10.27
N PRO A 709 43.37 -18.50 9.31
CA PRO A 709 42.76 -17.18 9.24
C PRO A 709 41.85 -16.96 10.45
N VAL A 710 41.68 -15.69 10.84
CA VAL A 710 40.70 -15.33 11.88
C VAL A 710 39.26 -15.48 11.36
N TYR A 711 39.09 -15.39 10.05
CA TYR A 711 37.85 -15.70 9.36
C TYR A 711 38.13 -16.16 7.93
N ALA A 712 37.48 -17.24 7.52
CA ALA A 712 37.41 -17.67 6.12
C ALA A 712 35.95 -17.85 5.69
N VAL A 713 35.59 -17.33 4.51
CA VAL A 713 34.26 -17.45 3.92
C VAL A 713 34.33 -18.22 2.60
N PRO A 714 33.46 -19.23 2.35
CA PRO A 714 33.46 -19.96 1.09
C PRO A 714 33.20 -19.05 -0.12
N ARG A 715 33.75 -19.40 -1.31
CA ARG A 715 33.56 -18.66 -2.58
C ARG A 715 32.11 -18.47 -3.03
N GLY A 716 31.17 -19.26 -2.49
CA GLY A 716 29.73 -19.08 -2.73
C GLY A 716 29.08 -17.97 -1.90
N ASP A 717 29.79 -17.48 -0.89
CA ASP A 717 29.28 -16.61 0.17
C ASP A 717 30.09 -15.30 0.24
N GLY A 718 31.40 -15.35 -0.05
CA GLY A 718 32.29 -14.21 -0.34
C GLY A 718 32.99 -14.36 -1.70
N GLN A 719 33.46 -13.26 -2.29
CA GLN A 719 34.05 -13.27 -3.64
C GLN A 719 35.44 -12.68 -3.74
N SER A 720 35.76 -11.67 -2.93
CA SER A 720 37.05 -10.98 -2.97
C SER A 720 37.13 -10.08 -1.75
N ILE A 721 37.62 -10.58 -0.62
CA ILE A 721 37.70 -9.77 0.60
C ILE A 721 38.69 -8.63 0.37
N THR A 722 38.18 -7.40 0.41
CA THR A 722 38.99 -6.20 0.24
C THR A 722 39.94 -6.02 1.43
N GLY A 723 39.46 -6.34 2.64
CA GLY A 723 40.07 -5.92 3.91
C GLY A 723 39.30 -4.74 4.52
N GLY A 724 39.89 -4.07 5.52
CA GLY A 724 39.27 -2.94 6.21
C GLY A 724 40.05 -2.45 7.43
N TYR A 725 39.34 -1.95 8.45
CA TYR A 725 39.91 -1.28 9.63
C TYR A 725 39.24 -1.73 10.93
N VAL A 726 40.00 -1.71 12.02
CA VAL A 726 39.41 -1.77 13.35
C VAL A 726 38.68 -0.46 13.62
N TYR A 727 37.39 -0.52 13.96
CA TYR A 727 36.59 0.67 14.21
C TYR A 727 37.01 1.36 15.51
N ARG A 728 37.47 2.60 15.41
CA ARG A 728 37.92 3.45 16.53
C ARG A 728 37.13 4.75 16.67
N GLY A 729 36.04 4.88 15.92
CA GLY A 729 35.14 6.03 15.96
C GLY A 729 34.24 6.03 17.20
N THR A 730 33.43 7.07 17.29
CA THR A 730 32.57 7.36 18.44
C THR A 730 31.07 7.31 18.10
N GLN A 731 30.70 7.14 16.82
CA GLN A 731 29.27 7.01 16.42
C GLN A 731 28.56 5.84 17.12
N THR A 732 29.29 4.76 17.46
CA THR A 732 28.73 3.60 18.16
C THR A 732 29.76 2.94 19.07
N THR A 733 29.34 2.53 20.27
CA THR A 733 30.16 1.73 21.19
C THR A 733 30.08 0.23 20.88
N ASP A 734 29.03 -0.22 20.18
CA ASP A 734 28.74 -1.63 19.89
C ASP A 734 29.77 -2.26 18.92
N LEU A 735 30.35 -1.47 18.02
CA LEU A 735 31.37 -1.92 17.07
C LEU A 735 32.79 -1.46 17.44
N ALA A 736 32.95 -0.73 18.55
CA ALA A 736 34.24 -0.20 18.97
C ALA A 736 35.25 -1.34 19.20
N GLY A 737 36.39 -1.28 18.51
CA GLY A 737 37.44 -2.29 18.59
C GLY A 737 37.22 -3.56 17.76
N GLN A 738 36.15 -3.63 16.96
CA GLN A 738 35.92 -4.73 16.02
C GLN A 738 36.51 -4.41 14.64
N TYR A 739 37.02 -5.43 13.94
CA TYR A 739 37.56 -5.26 12.60
C TYR A 739 36.45 -5.29 11.56
N ILE A 740 36.15 -4.14 10.97
CA ILE A 740 35.15 -4.01 9.90
C ILE A 740 35.85 -4.18 8.56
N PHE A 741 35.36 -5.10 7.74
CA PHE A 741 35.87 -5.37 6.41
C PHE A 741 34.75 -5.41 5.37
N GLY A 742 35.13 -5.22 4.11
CA GLY A 742 34.25 -5.34 2.96
C GLY A 742 34.72 -6.42 2.00
N ASP A 743 33.82 -6.88 1.14
CA ASP A 743 34.11 -7.79 0.04
C ASP A 743 33.75 -7.12 -1.30
N PHE A 744 34.71 -7.03 -2.21
CA PHE A 744 34.63 -6.27 -3.45
C PHE A 744 33.53 -6.78 -4.38
N GLY A 745 33.47 -8.09 -4.60
CA GLY A 745 32.54 -8.70 -5.57
C GLY A 745 31.13 -8.87 -5.02
N SER A 746 31.02 -9.36 -3.79
CA SER A 746 29.73 -9.53 -3.11
C SER A 746 29.17 -8.24 -2.53
N LYS A 747 29.96 -7.16 -2.41
CA LYS A 747 29.53 -5.91 -1.75
C LYS A 747 29.09 -6.11 -0.29
N MET A 748 29.45 -7.22 0.34
CA MET A 748 29.17 -7.48 1.75
C MET A 748 30.02 -6.56 2.63
N PHE A 749 29.47 -6.17 3.78
CA PHE A 749 30.27 -5.63 4.89
C PHE A 749 30.00 -6.41 6.16
N SER A 750 31.07 -6.71 6.90
CA SER A 750 31.04 -7.54 8.09
C SER A 750 32.02 -7.05 9.14
N ALA A 751 31.77 -7.41 10.40
CA ALA A 751 32.66 -7.16 11.52
C ALA A 751 33.15 -8.49 12.10
N VAL A 752 34.47 -8.63 12.28
CA VAL A 752 35.06 -9.70 13.08
C VAL A 752 34.90 -9.34 14.56
N VAL A 753 34.18 -10.19 15.29
CA VAL A 753 33.87 -10.04 16.71
C VAL A 753 34.69 -11.07 17.49
N ALA A 754 35.50 -10.59 18.44
CA ALA A 754 36.23 -11.48 19.34
C ALA A 754 35.25 -12.29 20.20
N GLY A 755 35.45 -13.60 20.27
CA GLY A 755 34.68 -14.49 21.12
C GLY A 755 35.06 -14.37 22.60
N SER A 756 34.32 -15.07 23.47
CA SER A 756 34.59 -15.12 24.91
C SER A 756 35.90 -15.85 25.26
N THR A 757 36.43 -16.65 24.33
CA THR A 757 37.72 -17.33 24.45
C THR A 757 38.78 -16.58 23.63
N ALA A 758 39.95 -16.32 24.22
CA ALA A 758 41.04 -15.66 23.52
C ALA A 758 41.44 -16.44 22.25
N GLY A 759 41.55 -15.73 21.12
CA GLY A 759 41.86 -16.34 19.82
C GLY A 759 40.64 -16.92 19.08
N SER A 760 39.46 -16.96 19.70
CA SER A 760 38.21 -17.27 19.02
C SER A 760 37.63 -16.02 18.38
N TYR A 761 37.15 -16.14 17.15
CA TYR A 761 36.47 -15.06 16.43
C TYR A 761 35.14 -15.56 15.88
N THR A 762 34.18 -14.64 15.80
CA THR A 762 32.91 -14.82 15.09
C THR A 762 32.75 -13.67 14.12
N VAL A 763 31.83 -13.79 13.17
CA VAL A 763 31.54 -12.69 12.23
C VAL A 763 30.10 -12.26 12.38
N ARG A 764 29.94 -10.93 12.43
CA ARG A 764 28.66 -10.26 12.38
C ARG A 764 28.52 -9.57 11.02
N GLN A 765 27.50 -9.97 10.27
CA GLN A 765 27.17 -9.30 9.01
C GLN A 765 26.54 -7.92 9.30
N LEU A 766 27.09 -6.87 8.68
CA LEU A 766 26.61 -5.49 8.82
C LEU A 766 25.76 -5.04 7.63
N ILE A 767 26.20 -5.40 6.41
CA ILE A 767 25.43 -5.27 5.16
C ILE A 767 25.48 -6.63 4.46
N ALA A 768 24.31 -7.13 4.06
CA ALA A 768 24.21 -8.40 3.37
C ALA A 768 24.92 -8.38 2.01
N PRO A 769 25.53 -9.50 1.58
CA PRO A 769 26.07 -9.62 0.23
C PRO A 769 24.98 -9.32 -0.80
N PHE A 770 25.38 -8.63 -1.86
CA PHE A 770 24.60 -8.16 -2.99
C PHE A 770 23.45 -7.20 -2.62
N SER A 771 23.50 -6.58 -1.44
CA SER A 771 22.54 -5.55 -1.05
C SER A 771 22.55 -4.38 -2.03
N ALA A 772 21.36 -3.89 -2.39
CA ALA A 772 21.21 -2.73 -3.26
C ALA A 772 21.69 -1.42 -2.61
N ASN A 773 21.80 -1.40 -1.28
CA ASN A 773 22.26 -0.24 -0.51
C ASN A 773 23.77 -0.26 -0.26
N SER A 774 24.50 -1.09 -1.00
CA SER A 774 25.94 -1.29 -0.87
C SER A 774 26.71 -0.82 -2.11
N VAL A 775 28.04 -0.83 -2.02
CA VAL A 775 28.98 -0.45 -3.09
C VAL A 775 30.04 -1.54 -3.28
N MET A 776 30.81 -1.52 -4.36
CA MET A 776 32.00 -2.40 -4.50
C MET A 776 33.17 -1.76 -3.72
N PRO A 777 33.50 -2.21 -2.50
CA PRO A 777 34.54 -1.57 -1.69
C PRO A 777 35.92 -1.85 -2.26
N SER A 778 36.54 -0.90 -2.97
CA SER A 778 37.94 -1.05 -3.41
C SER A 778 38.94 -0.79 -2.28
N SER A 779 38.58 0.07 -1.33
CA SER A 779 39.39 0.39 -0.15
C SER A 779 38.56 1.09 0.90
N PHE A 780 39.14 1.17 2.09
CA PHE A 780 38.66 1.98 3.19
C PHE A 780 39.59 3.17 3.43
N GLY A 781 39.12 4.14 4.21
CA GLY A 781 39.90 5.19 4.82
C GLY A 781 39.44 5.41 6.26
N GLU A 782 40.36 5.74 7.16
CA GLU A 782 40.07 6.03 8.56
C GLU A 782 40.42 7.50 8.84
N GLY A 783 39.43 8.29 9.24
CA GLY A 783 39.62 9.69 9.61
C GLY A 783 40.50 9.83 10.84
N THR A 784 41.04 11.03 11.09
CA THR A 784 41.74 11.32 12.35
C THR A 784 40.84 11.19 13.58
N ASP A 785 39.52 11.27 13.38
CA ASP A 785 38.47 11.05 14.40
C ASP A 785 38.14 9.57 14.65
N GLY A 786 38.79 8.64 13.91
CA GLY A 786 38.52 7.20 14.01
C GLY A 786 37.28 6.74 13.25
N GLU A 787 36.56 7.65 12.59
CA GLU A 787 35.41 7.30 11.75
C GLU A 787 35.89 6.70 10.43
N LEU A 788 35.11 5.74 9.92
CA LEU A 788 35.47 4.99 8.73
C LEU A 788 34.73 5.48 7.49
N TYR A 789 35.43 5.39 6.38
CA TYR A 789 34.98 5.72 5.05
C TYR A 789 35.31 4.55 4.12
N VAL A 790 34.52 4.38 3.07
CA VAL A 790 34.74 3.37 2.03
C VAL A 790 34.66 4.00 0.64
N LEU A 791 35.51 3.52 -0.26
CA LEU A 791 35.55 3.91 -1.65
C LEU A 791 34.69 2.95 -2.48
N GLY A 792 33.66 3.47 -3.13
CA GLY A 792 32.87 2.71 -4.10
C GLY A 792 33.57 2.72 -5.45
N PHE A 793 34.13 1.57 -5.84
CA PHE A 793 34.82 1.43 -7.14
C PHE A 793 33.86 1.60 -8.31
N ASP A 794 32.66 1.04 -8.18
CA ASP A 794 31.58 1.07 -9.17
C ASP A 794 30.87 2.42 -9.25
N THR A 795 30.79 3.14 -8.13
CA THR A 795 30.09 4.42 -8.06
C THR A 795 31.00 5.63 -8.26
N GLY A 796 32.30 5.48 -8.01
CA GLY A 796 33.26 6.59 -7.98
C GLY A 796 33.11 7.51 -6.77
N PHE A 797 32.29 7.15 -5.78
CA PHE A 797 31.99 7.99 -4.62
C PHE A 797 32.71 7.53 -3.35
N ILE A 798 32.87 8.46 -2.41
CA ILE A 798 33.33 8.18 -1.04
C ILE A 798 32.11 8.14 -0.12
N HIS A 799 31.96 7.05 0.62
CA HIS A 799 30.86 6.83 1.54
C HIS A 799 31.37 6.83 2.98
N LYS A 800 30.66 7.49 3.89
CA LYS A 800 30.93 7.39 5.33
C LYS A 800 30.18 6.19 5.88
N LEU A 801 30.83 5.38 6.72
CA LEU A 801 30.14 4.34 7.47
C LEU A 801 29.37 5.02 8.60
N THR A 802 28.04 4.96 8.53
CA THR A 802 27.15 5.49 9.56
C THR A 802 26.38 4.36 10.23
N PHE A 803 26.21 4.49 11.53
CA PHE A 803 25.61 3.45 12.36
C PHE A 803 24.35 3.98 13.02
N SER A 804 23.27 3.22 12.92
CA SER A 804 22.02 3.46 13.64
C SER A 804 21.77 2.33 14.61
N SER A 805 21.29 2.62 15.82
CA SER A 805 20.70 1.58 16.66
C SER A 805 19.48 1.04 15.92
N GLY A 806 19.56 -0.20 15.44
CA GLY A 806 18.47 -0.81 14.70
C GLY A 806 17.27 -0.99 15.63
N SER A 807 16.17 -0.30 15.38
CA SER A 807 14.85 -0.85 15.64
C SER A 807 14.51 -1.81 14.50
N GLY A 808 15.30 -2.88 14.35
CA GLY A 808 14.84 -4.03 13.58
C GLY A 808 13.51 -4.44 14.21
N GLY A 809 12.40 -4.36 13.48
CA GLY A 809 11.10 -4.72 14.03
C GLY A 809 11.18 -6.15 14.55
N GLY A 810 10.61 -6.42 15.72
CA GLY A 810 10.52 -7.75 16.33
C GLY A 810 9.69 -8.71 15.49
N GLY A 811 10.19 -9.04 14.30
CA GLY A 811 9.64 -10.07 13.45
C GLY A 811 9.84 -11.43 14.11
N PRO A 812 8.87 -12.35 13.96
CA PRO A 812 9.06 -13.72 14.40
C PRO A 812 10.29 -14.33 13.75
N VAL A 813 11.02 -15.17 14.49
CA VAL A 813 12.05 -16.05 13.93
C VAL A 813 11.45 -16.76 12.72
N VAL A 814 12.20 -16.83 11.61
CA VAL A 814 11.77 -17.51 10.38
C VAL A 814 11.29 -18.92 10.75
N PRO A 815 9.99 -19.24 10.54
CA PRO A 815 9.43 -20.50 11.01
C PRO A 815 10.14 -21.71 10.39
N THR A 816 10.33 -22.76 11.18
CA THR A 816 10.96 -24.00 10.71
C THR A 816 10.07 -24.74 9.71
N GLN A 817 8.75 -24.65 9.84
CA GLN A 817 7.79 -25.33 8.96
C GLN A 817 7.14 -24.33 7.99
N LEU A 818 6.97 -24.73 6.72
CA LEU A 818 6.32 -23.92 5.69
C LEU A 818 4.88 -23.57 6.07
N SER A 819 4.12 -24.52 6.62
CA SER A 819 2.77 -24.31 7.14
C SER A 819 2.66 -23.17 8.17
N ALA A 820 3.71 -22.91 8.93
CA ALA A 820 3.77 -21.87 9.96
C ALA A 820 4.19 -20.48 9.42
N THR A 821 4.53 -20.38 8.13
CA THR A 821 5.00 -19.11 7.52
C THR A 821 3.89 -18.11 7.24
N GLY A 822 2.63 -18.53 7.25
CA GLY A 822 1.49 -17.74 6.76
C GLY A 822 1.42 -17.63 5.22
N CYS A 823 2.39 -18.19 4.49
CA CYS A 823 2.43 -18.27 3.02
C CYS A 823 1.90 -19.59 2.46
N ALA A 824 1.29 -20.41 3.32
CA ALA A 824 0.68 -21.69 3.00
C ALA A 824 -0.80 -21.69 3.43
N ALA A 825 -1.64 -22.40 2.68
CA ALA A 825 -3.01 -22.71 3.12
C ALA A 825 -2.99 -23.85 4.17
N SER A 826 -4.17 -24.26 4.63
CA SER A 826 -4.33 -25.41 5.53
C SER A 826 -3.71 -26.70 4.97
N ASN A 827 -3.77 -26.89 3.64
CA ASN A 827 -2.90 -27.80 2.92
C ASN A 827 -1.66 -27.03 2.43
N PRO A 828 -0.46 -27.29 2.97
CA PRO A 828 0.74 -26.50 2.65
C PRO A 828 1.18 -26.58 1.18
N GLN A 829 0.70 -27.58 0.43
CA GLN A 829 0.98 -27.69 -1.00
C GLN A 829 0.38 -26.52 -1.80
N ASN A 830 -0.64 -25.86 -1.22
CA ASN A 830 -1.29 -24.70 -1.80
C ASN A 830 -0.78 -23.39 -1.16
N PRO A 831 -0.69 -22.30 -1.93
CA PRO A 831 -0.39 -20.97 -1.39
C PRO A 831 -1.51 -20.48 -0.45
N SER A 832 -1.20 -19.54 0.44
CA SER A 832 -2.25 -18.87 1.21
C SER A 832 -3.18 -18.08 0.28
N THR A 833 -4.42 -17.86 0.73
CA THR A 833 -5.50 -17.25 -0.08
C THR A 833 -5.20 -15.81 -0.51
N GLY A 834 -4.28 -15.12 0.18
CA GLY A 834 -3.81 -13.78 -0.17
C GLY A 834 -2.77 -13.73 -1.30
N MET A 835 -2.26 -14.87 -1.76
CA MET A 835 -1.27 -14.91 -2.85
C MET A 835 -1.96 -15.03 -4.22
N VAL A 836 -1.42 -14.32 -5.21
CA VAL A 836 -1.87 -14.36 -6.60
C VAL A 836 -0.91 -15.23 -7.41
N GLY A 837 -1.47 -16.18 -8.18
CA GLY A 837 -0.70 -17.05 -9.06
C GLY A 837 -0.35 -16.32 -10.37
N TYR A 838 0.83 -16.61 -10.92
CA TYR A 838 1.24 -16.05 -12.20
C TYR A 838 2.07 -17.03 -13.03
N GLU A 839 1.99 -16.87 -14.34
CA GLU A 839 2.79 -17.59 -15.33
C GLU A 839 3.73 -16.63 -16.05
N ILE A 840 4.82 -17.18 -16.59
CA ILE A 840 5.83 -16.44 -17.34
C ILE A 840 6.02 -17.06 -18.73
N ASN A 841 6.31 -16.24 -19.73
CA ASN A 841 6.51 -16.67 -21.12
C ASN A 841 7.72 -17.59 -21.29
N ALA A 842 8.86 -17.23 -20.69
CA ALA A 842 10.10 -18.01 -20.74
C ALA A 842 10.49 -18.45 -19.34
N PRO A 843 10.42 -19.75 -18.98
CA PRO A 843 10.81 -20.23 -17.67
C PRO A 843 12.32 -20.44 -17.53
N PHE A 844 12.88 -20.03 -16.40
CA PHE A 844 14.28 -20.32 -16.02
C PHE A 844 14.52 -21.83 -15.90
N TRP A 845 15.67 -22.31 -16.39
CA TRP A 845 16.09 -23.70 -16.25
C TRP A 845 16.40 -24.04 -14.79
N SER A 846 15.94 -25.20 -14.30
CA SER A 846 16.25 -25.66 -12.94
C SER A 846 16.25 -27.17 -12.88
N ASP A 847 17.12 -27.80 -13.67
CA ASP A 847 17.36 -29.25 -13.69
C ASP A 847 16.06 -30.08 -13.78
N ASN A 848 15.26 -29.82 -14.81
CA ASN A 848 13.95 -30.44 -15.06
C ASN A 848 12.82 -30.12 -14.06
N ALA A 849 13.08 -29.31 -13.02
CA ALA A 849 12.04 -28.96 -12.06
C ALA A 849 10.98 -28.01 -12.69
N VAL A 850 9.74 -28.47 -12.69
CA VAL A 850 8.56 -27.67 -13.05
C VAL A 850 8.23 -26.73 -11.90
N LYS A 851 7.88 -25.48 -12.23
CA LYS A 851 7.68 -24.41 -11.23
C LYS A 851 6.29 -23.81 -11.31
N THR A 852 5.58 -23.77 -10.18
CA THR A 852 4.41 -22.88 -9.98
C THR A 852 4.84 -21.66 -9.17
N ARG A 853 4.24 -20.49 -9.45
CA ARG A 853 4.72 -19.21 -8.91
C ARG A 853 3.56 -18.38 -8.39
N PHE A 854 3.81 -17.72 -7.26
CA PHE A 854 2.85 -16.85 -6.60
C PHE A 854 3.55 -15.62 -6.04
N PHE A 855 2.81 -14.52 -5.90
CA PHE A 855 3.27 -13.36 -5.16
C PHE A 855 2.19 -12.84 -4.21
N ALA A 856 2.61 -12.15 -3.16
CA ALA A 856 1.75 -11.46 -2.23
C ALA A 856 2.30 -10.06 -1.94
N LEU A 857 1.41 -9.07 -2.00
CA LEU A 857 1.71 -7.67 -1.66
C LEU A 857 1.25 -7.39 -0.22
N PRO A 858 1.87 -6.42 0.48
CA PRO A 858 1.72 -6.27 1.94
C PRO A 858 0.38 -5.69 2.40
N ASN A 859 -0.36 -5.01 1.53
CA ASN A 859 -1.68 -4.44 1.84
C ASN A 859 -2.40 -4.10 0.52
N SER A 860 -3.59 -3.50 0.60
CA SER A 860 -4.40 -3.13 -0.58
C SER A 860 -3.91 -1.91 -1.34
N THR A 861 -3.03 -1.07 -0.76
CA THR A 861 -2.50 0.15 -1.40
C THR A 861 -1.16 -0.05 -2.08
N ALA A 862 -0.42 -1.10 -1.73
CA ALA A 862 0.84 -1.45 -2.36
C ALA A 862 0.63 -1.97 -3.80
N SER A 863 1.52 -1.61 -4.71
CA SER A 863 1.51 -2.07 -6.11
C SER A 863 2.95 -2.23 -6.62
N PHE A 864 3.13 -3.10 -7.61
CA PHE A 864 4.38 -3.15 -8.36
C PHE A 864 4.49 -1.93 -9.27
N THR A 865 5.72 -1.46 -9.50
CA THR A 865 5.98 -0.39 -10.47
C THR A 865 6.80 -0.93 -11.62
N PRO A 866 6.22 -1.10 -12.82
CA PRO A 866 6.96 -1.49 -14.01
C PRO A 866 8.06 -0.48 -14.36
N GLY A 867 9.29 -0.96 -14.51
CA GLY A 867 10.45 -0.20 -14.96
C GLY A 867 10.56 -0.14 -16.49
N ALA A 868 11.40 0.77 -16.99
CA ALA A 868 11.63 0.96 -18.43
C ALA A 868 12.34 -0.22 -19.10
N ASP A 869 13.11 -1.00 -18.34
CA ASP A 869 13.77 -2.24 -18.77
C ASP A 869 12.84 -3.47 -18.69
N GLY A 870 11.60 -3.29 -18.22
CA GLY A 870 10.61 -4.35 -18.05
C GLY A 870 10.58 -4.95 -16.65
N ASP A 871 11.61 -4.75 -15.83
CA ASP A 871 11.70 -5.26 -14.46
C ASP A 871 10.71 -4.52 -13.55
N TRP A 872 10.09 -5.23 -12.60
CA TRP A 872 9.11 -4.62 -11.68
C TRP A 872 9.74 -4.26 -10.34
N SER A 873 9.63 -2.99 -9.95
CA SER A 873 9.93 -2.58 -8.59
C SER A 873 8.87 -3.14 -7.63
N THR A 874 9.35 -3.79 -6.58
CA THR A 874 8.52 -4.51 -5.61
C THR A 874 8.39 -3.71 -4.30
N PRO A 875 7.19 -3.54 -3.73
CA PRO A 875 7.02 -2.92 -2.40
C PRO A 875 7.71 -3.71 -1.27
N ALA A 876 8.20 -3.00 -0.26
CA ALA A 876 8.68 -3.66 0.97
C ALA A 876 7.59 -4.53 1.60
N ARG A 877 7.99 -5.58 2.32
CA ARG A 877 7.15 -6.63 2.91
C ARG A 877 6.45 -7.58 1.91
N SER A 878 6.74 -7.50 0.61
CA SER A 878 6.21 -8.42 -0.40
C SER A 878 6.90 -9.78 -0.37
N VAL A 879 6.19 -10.83 -0.81
CA VAL A 879 6.69 -12.21 -0.85
C VAL A 879 6.45 -12.82 -2.24
N PHE A 880 7.45 -13.50 -2.77
CA PHE A 880 7.35 -14.38 -3.92
C PHE A 880 7.55 -15.83 -3.48
N ARG A 881 6.60 -16.70 -3.82
CA ARG A 881 6.67 -18.14 -3.57
C ARG A 881 6.89 -18.86 -4.89
N LYS A 882 7.89 -19.75 -4.93
CA LYS A 882 8.16 -20.64 -6.05
C LYS A 882 8.14 -22.08 -5.52
N ASP A 883 7.27 -22.91 -6.09
CA ASP A 883 7.18 -24.33 -5.73
C ASP A 883 7.79 -25.16 -6.87
N PHE A 884 8.79 -25.98 -6.54
CA PHE A 884 9.55 -26.81 -7.47
C PHE A 884 9.07 -28.25 -7.39
N ARG A 885 8.74 -28.82 -8.54
CA ARG A 885 8.32 -30.21 -8.68
C ARG A 885 9.23 -30.99 -9.61
N LEU A 886 9.64 -32.18 -9.18
CA LEU A 886 10.38 -33.14 -10.00
C LEU A 886 9.61 -34.46 -10.01
N GLY A 887 9.34 -35.01 -11.21
CA GLY A 887 8.50 -36.21 -11.34
C GLY A 887 7.07 -36.05 -10.78
N GLY A 888 6.57 -34.80 -10.71
CA GLY A 888 5.25 -34.48 -10.14
C GLY A 888 5.23 -34.26 -8.63
N GLN A 889 6.28 -34.61 -7.89
CA GLN A 889 6.38 -34.39 -6.44
C GLN A 889 6.99 -33.04 -6.11
N LEU A 890 6.47 -32.35 -5.09
CA LEU A 890 7.10 -31.17 -4.52
C LEU A 890 8.39 -31.55 -3.81
N ILE A 891 9.48 -30.87 -4.17
CA ILE A 891 10.82 -31.10 -3.60
C ILE A 891 11.35 -29.87 -2.87
N GLU A 892 10.94 -28.68 -3.32
CA GLU A 892 11.32 -27.41 -2.70
C GLU A 892 10.17 -26.41 -2.81
N THR A 893 9.94 -25.65 -1.74
CA THR A 893 9.26 -24.36 -1.81
C THR A 893 10.26 -23.27 -1.42
N ARG A 894 10.44 -22.28 -2.29
CA ARG A 894 11.32 -21.14 -2.04
C ARG A 894 10.51 -19.87 -1.86
N LEU A 895 10.75 -19.18 -0.74
CA LEU A 895 10.17 -17.88 -0.45
C LEU A 895 11.23 -16.80 -0.63
N MET A 896 11.07 -15.95 -1.66
CA MET A 896 11.87 -14.73 -1.83
C MET A 896 11.11 -13.57 -1.22
N MET A 897 11.68 -12.93 -0.22
CA MET A 897 11.00 -11.97 0.63
C MET A 897 11.72 -10.62 0.59
N LYS A 898 10.98 -9.56 0.27
CA LYS A 898 11.49 -8.18 0.41
C LYS A 898 11.14 -7.68 1.81
N GLN A 899 12.13 -7.55 2.67
CA GLN A 899 11.98 -7.19 4.08
C GLN A 899 11.53 -5.72 4.25
N SER A 900 11.13 -5.31 5.46
CA SER A 900 10.70 -3.94 5.73
C SER A 900 11.81 -2.90 5.51
N ASN A 901 13.07 -3.26 5.73
CA ASN A 901 14.23 -2.43 5.47
C ASN A 901 14.59 -2.33 3.97
N GLY A 902 13.87 -3.05 3.10
CA GLY A 902 14.07 -3.05 1.65
C GLY A 902 15.04 -4.13 1.13
N ASP A 903 15.77 -4.82 2.02
CA ASP A 903 16.64 -5.93 1.64
C ASP A 903 15.82 -7.16 1.19
N TRP A 904 16.49 -8.07 0.49
CA TRP A 904 15.90 -9.32 0.04
C TRP A 904 16.51 -10.52 0.77
N ALA A 905 15.68 -11.50 1.08
CA ALA A 905 16.11 -12.78 1.66
C ALA A 905 15.39 -13.94 0.98
N GLY A 906 16.14 -15.02 0.69
CA GLY A 906 15.60 -16.24 0.10
C GLY A 906 15.56 -17.40 1.09
N TYR A 907 14.40 -18.04 1.25
CA TYR A 907 14.19 -19.15 2.18
C TYR A 907 13.74 -20.41 1.45
N SER A 908 14.62 -21.40 1.37
CA SER A 908 14.31 -22.73 0.84
C SER A 908 13.73 -23.65 1.91
N TYR A 909 12.62 -24.30 1.60
CA TYR A 909 11.99 -25.34 2.41
C TYR A 909 12.01 -26.66 1.63
N GLU A 910 12.52 -27.71 2.26
CA GLU A 910 12.57 -29.07 1.73
C GLU A 910 11.31 -29.83 2.08
N TRP A 911 10.65 -30.40 1.07
CA TRP A 911 9.42 -31.16 1.26
C TRP A 911 9.68 -32.55 1.83
N ASN A 912 8.81 -32.99 2.75
CA ASN A 912 8.86 -34.36 3.24
C ASN A 912 8.32 -35.36 2.20
N THR A 913 8.69 -36.63 2.35
CA THR A 913 8.27 -37.71 1.43
C THR A 913 6.77 -37.94 1.41
N GLY A 914 6.08 -37.64 2.51
CA GLY A 914 4.62 -37.73 2.64
C GLY A 914 3.85 -36.58 1.95
N GLN A 915 4.54 -35.56 1.43
CA GLN A 915 3.96 -34.36 0.82
C GLN A 915 2.99 -33.61 1.76
N THR A 916 3.21 -33.68 3.08
CA THR A 916 2.33 -33.05 4.07
C THR A 916 2.79 -31.65 4.49
N ASP A 917 4.10 -31.41 4.51
CA ASP A 917 4.70 -30.09 4.83
C ASP A 917 6.15 -30.03 4.34
N ALA A 918 6.78 -28.87 4.49
CA ALA A 918 8.18 -28.65 4.16
C ALA A 918 8.95 -27.98 5.32
N THR A 919 10.21 -28.34 5.49
CA THR A 919 11.08 -27.89 6.57
C THR A 919 12.15 -26.93 6.05
N LEU A 920 12.39 -25.84 6.77
CA LEU A 920 13.37 -24.81 6.45
C LEU A 920 14.77 -25.42 6.36
N VAL A 921 15.41 -25.25 5.20
CA VAL A 921 16.81 -25.64 5.00
C VAL A 921 17.73 -24.68 5.75
N ALA A 922 18.82 -25.21 6.32
CA ALA A 922 19.84 -24.44 7.02
C ALA A 922 20.37 -23.27 6.17
N ALA A 923 20.85 -22.22 6.84
CA ALA A 923 21.26 -20.98 6.16
C ALA A 923 22.40 -21.18 5.14
N ALA A 924 23.28 -22.15 5.37
CA ALA A 924 24.38 -22.52 4.48
C ALA A 924 23.92 -23.25 3.20
N GLY A 925 22.64 -23.61 3.10
CA GLY A 925 22.15 -24.48 2.01
C GLY A 925 22.63 -25.92 2.18
N LYS A 926 22.35 -26.76 1.18
CA LYS A 926 22.85 -28.14 1.09
C LYS A 926 22.60 -28.71 -0.31
N ASP A 927 23.40 -29.71 -0.66
CA ASP A 927 23.15 -30.59 -1.80
C ASP A 927 22.57 -31.93 -1.33
N VAL A 928 21.60 -32.46 -2.09
CA VAL A 928 20.99 -33.78 -1.86
C VAL A 928 20.81 -34.50 -3.18
N THR A 929 20.63 -35.82 -3.16
CA THR A 929 20.26 -36.58 -4.35
C THR A 929 18.75 -36.82 -4.38
N ILE A 930 18.06 -36.35 -5.42
CA ILE A 930 16.62 -36.53 -5.64
C ILE A 930 16.41 -37.11 -7.04
N ALA A 931 15.68 -38.22 -7.14
CA ALA A 931 15.39 -38.90 -8.41
C ALA A 931 16.65 -39.20 -9.26
N GLY A 932 17.79 -39.47 -8.63
CA GLY A 932 19.05 -39.81 -9.30
C GLY A 932 19.88 -38.62 -9.80
N GLN A 933 19.44 -37.38 -9.56
CA GLN A 933 20.21 -36.17 -9.83
C GLN A 933 20.53 -35.41 -8.54
N THR A 934 21.63 -34.66 -8.53
CA THR A 934 21.93 -33.72 -7.45
C THR A 934 20.97 -32.53 -7.52
N TRP A 935 20.34 -32.21 -6.40
CA TRP A 935 19.53 -31.02 -6.19
C TRP A 935 20.18 -30.13 -5.15
N SER A 936 20.40 -28.87 -5.49
CA SER A 936 20.97 -27.87 -4.59
C SER A 936 19.87 -27.02 -3.98
N TYR A 937 19.78 -27.03 -2.66
CA TYR A 937 19.11 -25.99 -1.89
C TYR A 937 20.12 -24.86 -1.64
N PRO A 938 19.96 -23.69 -2.28
CA PRO A 938 20.96 -22.62 -2.17
C PRO A 938 21.06 -22.08 -0.74
N SER A 939 22.27 -21.67 -0.36
CA SER A 939 22.48 -20.84 0.83
C SER A 939 21.67 -19.55 0.74
N ARG A 940 21.46 -18.89 1.89
CA ARG A 940 20.81 -17.56 1.91
C ARG A 940 21.54 -16.55 1.03
N GLN A 941 22.87 -16.66 0.95
CA GLN A 941 23.72 -15.77 0.16
C GLN A 941 23.77 -16.18 -1.31
N GLN A 942 23.85 -17.48 -1.61
CA GLN A 942 23.75 -18.01 -2.98
C GLN A 942 22.44 -17.61 -3.67
N CYS A 943 21.32 -17.49 -2.94
CA CYS A 943 20.08 -16.94 -3.49
C CYS A 943 20.30 -15.55 -4.11
N LEU A 944 21.06 -14.68 -3.43
CA LEU A 944 21.27 -13.29 -3.85
C LEU A 944 22.33 -13.13 -4.95
N GLN A 945 23.08 -14.19 -5.28
CA GLN A 945 23.98 -14.17 -6.44
C GLN A 945 23.23 -14.03 -7.77
N CYS A 946 22.05 -14.66 -7.89
CA CYS A 946 21.20 -14.52 -9.07
C CYS A 946 20.16 -13.40 -8.89
N HIS A 947 19.65 -13.24 -7.66
CA HIS A 947 18.64 -12.24 -7.35
C HIS A 947 19.32 -10.89 -7.08
N THR A 948 19.76 -10.21 -8.14
CA THR A 948 20.56 -8.97 -8.06
C THR A 948 19.69 -7.72 -8.14
N SER A 949 20.23 -6.59 -7.66
CA SER A 949 19.54 -5.29 -7.70
C SER A 949 19.25 -4.82 -9.13
N VAL A 950 20.19 -5.01 -10.05
CA VAL A 950 20.05 -4.63 -11.47
C VAL A 950 19.10 -5.53 -12.24
N ALA A 951 18.72 -6.69 -11.70
CA ALA A 951 17.70 -7.57 -12.22
C ALA A 951 16.38 -7.50 -11.41
N GLY A 952 16.20 -6.45 -10.61
CA GLY A 952 14.99 -6.21 -9.83
C GLY A 952 14.70 -7.22 -8.71
N PHE A 953 15.67 -8.07 -8.36
CA PHE A 953 15.61 -9.16 -7.37
C PHE A 953 14.53 -10.23 -7.53
N SER A 954 13.37 -10.00 -8.14
CA SER A 954 12.27 -11.00 -8.10
C SER A 954 12.46 -12.16 -9.10
N LEU A 955 13.22 -11.92 -10.17
CA LEU A 955 13.53 -12.83 -11.28
C LEU A 955 12.27 -13.50 -11.87
N GLY A 956 11.75 -12.92 -12.96
CA GLY A 956 10.60 -13.41 -13.72
C GLY A 956 9.38 -12.47 -13.77
N PRO A 957 8.99 -11.79 -12.69
CA PRO A 957 7.96 -10.74 -12.71
C PRO A 957 8.40 -9.51 -13.50
N GLU A 958 8.27 -9.60 -14.82
CA GLU A 958 8.56 -8.54 -15.77
C GLU A 958 7.36 -8.32 -16.68
N THR A 959 7.20 -7.10 -17.21
CA THR A 959 6.09 -6.78 -18.12
C THR A 959 6.05 -7.75 -19.30
N GLN A 960 7.21 -8.02 -19.91
CA GLN A 960 7.34 -8.91 -21.07
C GLN A 960 7.10 -10.39 -20.74
N GLN A 961 7.42 -10.83 -19.52
CA GLN A 961 7.17 -12.20 -19.07
C GLN A 961 5.70 -12.44 -18.76
N LEU A 962 5.01 -11.44 -18.19
CA LEU A 962 3.60 -11.52 -17.82
C LEU A 962 2.65 -11.09 -18.94
N ASN A 963 3.15 -10.58 -20.07
CA ASN A 963 2.35 -10.27 -21.25
C ASN A 963 1.88 -11.55 -21.98
N ARG A 964 0.93 -12.25 -21.35
CA ARG A 964 0.29 -13.48 -21.81
C ARG A 964 -1.04 -13.68 -21.08
N THR A 965 -1.85 -14.60 -21.60
CA THR A 965 -2.95 -15.21 -20.84
C THR A 965 -2.43 -16.30 -19.91
N ALA A 966 -3.08 -16.45 -18.76
CA ALA A 966 -2.78 -17.50 -17.78
C ALA A 966 -4.07 -17.96 -17.08
N LEU A 967 -4.07 -19.20 -16.59
CA LEU A 967 -5.16 -19.73 -15.77
C LEU A 967 -5.02 -19.24 -14.33
N TYR A 968 -6.02 -18.52 -13.84
CA TYR A 968 -6.09 -18.11 -12.43
C TYR A 968 -6.72 -19.25 -11.62
N SER A 969 -5.86 -20.06 -10.97
CA SER A 969 -6.30 -21.22 -10.18
C SER A 969 -7.38 -20.91 -9.13
N GLN A 970 -7.42 -19.67 -8.61
CA GLN A 970 -8.42 -19.22 -7.63
C GLN A 970 -9.83 -19.12 -8.20
N THR A 971 -9.97 -18.84 -9.50
CA THR A 971 -11.25 -18.56 -10.16
C THR A 971 -11.58 -19.56 -11.27
N GLY A 972 -10.58 -20.31 -11.74
CA GLY A 972 -10.68 -21.16 -12.93
C GLY A 972 -10.74 -20.37 -14.25
N ILE A 973 -10.54 -19.04 -14.21
CA ILE A 973 -10.65 -18.18 -15.40
C ILE A 973 -9.29 -18.04 -16.07
N THR A 974 -9.26 -18.25 -17.39
CA THR A 974 -8.12 -17.88 -18.23
C THR A 974 -8.27 -16.44 -18.69
N ALA A 975 -7.32 -15.59 -18.31
CA ALA A 975 -7.37 -14.15 -18.61
C ALA A 975 -5.97 -13.58 -18.84
N HIS A 976 -5.91 -12.40 -19.46
CA HIS A 976 -4.65 -11.70 -19.67
C HIS A 976 -4.12 -11.15 -18.35
N GLN A 977 -2.86 -11.47 -18.00
CA GLN A 977 -2.34 -11.16 -16.67
C GLN A 977 -2.17 -9.65 -16.45
N LEU A 978 -1.58 -8.93 -17.42
CA LEU A 978 -1.40 -7.47 -17.29
C LEU A 978 -2.74 -6.74 -17.13
N THR A 979 -3.76 -7.06 -17.95
CA THR A 979 -5.11 -6.49 -17.81
C THR A 979 -5.71 -6.80 -16.45
N THR A 980 -5.57 -8.03 -15.96
CA THR A 980 -6.10 -8.44 -14.66
C THR A 980 -5.44 -7.67 -13.53
N LEU A 981 -4.11 -7.60 -13.50
CA LEU A 981 -3.38 -6.90 -12.46
C LEU A 981 -3.56 -5.38 -12.51
N SER A 982 -3.84 -4.84 -13.70
CA SER A 982 -4.10 -3.40 -13.90
C SER A 982 -5.55 -2.95 -13.72
N ALA A 983 -6.48 -3.89 -13.57
CA ALA A 983 -7.88 -3.54 -13.38
C ALA A 983 -8.07 -2.71 -12.10
N PRO A 984 -8.90 -1.64 -12.09
CA PRO A 984 -9.07 -0.77 -10.92
C PRO A 984 -9.45 -1.49 -9.62
N ALA A 985 -10.20 -2.61 -9.70
CA ALA A 985 -10.58 -3.42 -8.54
C ALA A 985 -9.44 -4.30 -7.99
N ILE A 986 -8.36 -4.46 -8.76
CA ILE A 986 -7.15 -5.24 -8.41
C ILE A 986 -6.00 -4.31 -8.03
N ALA A 987 -5.74 -3.30 -8.88
CA ALA A 987 -4.77 -2.21 -8.68
C ALA A 987 -3.40 -2.69 -8.17
N MET A 988 -2.86 -3.77 -8.74
CA MET A 988 -1.58 -4.34 -8.34
C MET A 988 -0.40 -3.79 -9.16
N LEU A 989 -0.64 -3.00 -10.20
CA LEU A 989 0.38 -2.29 -10.99
C LEU A 989 0.20 -0.78 -10.88
N THR A 990 1.28 -0.01 -10.76
CA THR A 990 1.26 1.45 -10.85
C THR A 990 2.47 1.95 -11.65
N PRO A 991 2.28 2.66 -12.79
CA PRO A 991 0.99 3.01 -13.40
C PRO A 991 0.22 1.78 -13.92
N GLN A 992 -1.09 1.94 -14.12
CA GLN A 992 -1.91 0.90 -14.74
C GLN A 992 -1.55 0.76 -16.22
N ILE A 993 -1.46 -0.48 -16.71
CA ILE A 993 -1.26 -0.80 -18.13
C ILE A 993 -2.64 -0.92 -18.78
N SER A 994 -3.01 0.08 -19.58
CA SER A 994 -4.34 0.17 -20.22
C SER A 994 -4.53 -0.81 -21.37
N ASP A 995 -3.48 -1.07 -22.15
CA ASP A 995 -3.52 -2.01 -23.29
C ASP A 995 -2.26 -2.88 -23.33
N PRO A 996 -2.35 -4.17 -22.97
CA PRO A 996 -1.23 -5.11 -23.05
C PRO A 996 -0.66 -5.30 -24.46
N ALA A 997 -1.46 -5.06 -25.53
CA ALA A 997 -0.98 -5.19 -26.90
C ALA A 997 0.09 -4.15 -27.25
N THR A 998 0.15 -3.04 -26.50
CA THR A 998 1.19 -2.01 -26.64
C THR A 998 2.47 -2.34 -25.87
N GLN A 999 2.46 -3.38 -25.05
CA GLN A 999 3.59 -3.75 -24.20
C GLN A 999 4.47 -4.81 -24.87
N PRO A 1000 5.78 -4.86 -24.56
CA PRO A 1000 6.64 -5.94 -25.01
C PRO A 1000 6.12 -7.32 -24.57
N ARG A 1001 6.36 -8.35 -25.37
CA ARG A 1001 6.07 -9.75 -25.03
C ARG A 1001 7.32 -10.59 -25.26
N MET A 1002 7.71 -11.36 -24.25
CA MET A 1002 8.79 -12.33 -24.37
C MET A 1002 8.30 -13.59 -25.10
N SER A 1003 9.12 -14.12 -26.01
CA SER A 1003 8.82 -15.39 -26.69
C SER A 1003 8.97 -16.58 -25.74
N ASP A 1004 8.16 -17.62 -25.95
CA ASP A 1004 8.38 -18.93 -25.35
C ASP A 1004 9.58 -19.60 -26.06
N PRO A 1005 10.69 -19.93 -25.35
CA PRO A 1005 11.86 -20.57 -25.94
C PRO A 1005 11.57 -21.85 -26.74
N PHE A 1006 10.48 -22.54 -26.41
CA PHE A 1006 10.09 -23.79 -27.05
C PHE A 1006 8.77 -23.67 -27.84
N GLY A 1007 8.30 -22.44 -28.03
CA GLY A 1007 7.11 -22.12 -28.82
C GLY A 1007 7.36 -22.01 -30.32
N ALA A 1008 6.42 -21.36 -31.01
CA ALA A 1008 6.37 -21.24 -32.47
C ALA A 1008 7.01 -19.95 -33.04
N ASP A 1009 7.46 -19.02 -32.19
CA ASP A 1009 8.11 -17.78 -32.63
C ASP A 1009 9.44 -18.08 -33.36
N SER A 1010 10.04 -17.06 -34.00
CA SER A 1010 11.30 -17.24 -34.74
C SER A 1010 12.41 -17.77 -33.82
N VAL A 1011 13.35 -18.56 -34.37
CA VAL A 1011 14.48 -19.12 -33.60
C VAL A 1011 15.28 -18.04 -32.87
N SER A 1012 15.43 -16.86 -33.48
CA SER A 1012 16.11 -15.73 -32.87
C SER A 1012 15.38 -15.22 -31.63
N LEU A 1013 14.08 -14.92 -31.72
CA LEU A 1013 13.32 -14.43 -30.56
C LEU A 1013 13.29 -15.44 -29.42
N ARG A 1014 13.12 -16.72 -29.75
CA ARG A 1014 13.14 -17.82 -28.77
C ARG A 1014 14.49 -17.96 -28.06
N ALA A 1015 15.60 -17.94 -28.81
CA ALA A 1015 16.95 -18.01 -28.25
C ALA A 1015 17.25 -16.79 -27.37
N ARG A 1016 16.84 -15.59 -27.77
CA ARG A 1016 17.01 -14.37 -26.97
C ARG A 1016 16.18 -14.38 -25.69
N ALA A 1017 14.97 -14.94 -25.72
CA ALA A 1017 14.17 -15.15 -24.51
C ALA A 1017 14.83 -16.15 -23.54
N TRP A 1018 15.42 -17.23 -24.07
CA TRP A 1018 16.18 -18.19 -23.27
C TRP A 1018 17.40 -17.53 -22.62
N LEU A 1019 18.20 -16.77 -23.38
CA LEU A 1019 19.37 -16.05 -22.86
C LEU A 1019 18.98 -14.99 -21.83
N HIS A 1020 17.89 -14.27 -22.06
CA HIS A 1020 17.41 -13.30 -21.08
C HIS A 1020 17.10 -13.99 -19.75
N THR A 1021 16.31 -15.05 -19.80
CA THR A 1021 15.84 -15.73 -18.60
C THR A 1021 16.92 -16.54 -17.90
N ASN A 1022 17.97 -16.99 -18.58
CA ASN A 1022 19.01 -17.85 -17.98
C ASN A 1022 20.35 -17.14 -17.76
N CYS A 1023 20.58 -15.98 -18.38
CA CYS A 1023 21.88 -15.31 -18.36
C CYS A 1023 21.82 -13.84 -17.96
N SER A 1024 20.72 -13.11 -18.25
CA SER A 1024 20.73 -11.65 -18.10
C SER A 1024 20.84 -11.15 -16.66
N PHE A 1025 20.42 -11.94 -15.67
CA PHE A 1025 20.54 -11.56 -14.26
C PHE A 1025 22.00 -11.31 -13.82
N CYS A 1026 22.94 -11.98 -14.50
CA CYS A 1026 24.39 -11.85 -14.29
C CYS A 1026 25.07 -11.03 -15.41
N HIS A 1027 24.61 -11.21 -16.65
CA HIS A 1027 25.17 -10.62 -17.86
C HIS A 1027 24.24 -9.55 -18.44
N ARG A 1028 24.21 -8.38 -17.79
CA ARG A 1028 23.53 -7.17 -18.25
C ARG A 1028 24.36 -5.94 -17.83
N PRO A 1029 24.07 -4.74 -18.36
CA PRO A 1029 24.74 -3.52 -17.91
C PRO A 1029 24.65 -3.37 -16.39
N ASN A 1030 25.77 -3.06 -15.75
CA ASN A 1030 25.92 -2.99 -14.29
C ASN A 1030 25.67 -4.31 -13.53
N GLY A 1031 25.62 -5.44 -14.25
CA GLY A 1031 25.56 -6.79 -13.70
C GLY A 1031 26.78 -7.14 -12.84
N PRO A 1032 26.66 -8.18 -11.99
CA PRO A 1032 27.74 -8.57 -11.07
C PRO A 1032 28.95 -9.21 -11.77
N THR A 1033 28.88 -9.49 -13.08
CA THR A 1033 29.98 -10.14 -13.80
C THR A 1033 30.96 -9.10 -14.35
N PRO A 1034 32.29 -9.37 -14.36
CA PRO A 1034 33.30 -8.46 -14.93
C PRO A 1034 33.30 -8.45 -16.47
N SER A 1035 32.14 -8.72 -17.09
CA SER A 1035 31.96 -8.78 -18.53
C SER A 1035 31.04 -7.65 -18.98
N SER A 1036 31.30 -7.06 -20.15
CA SER A 1036 30.42 -6.07 -20.77
C SER A 1036 29.20 -6.69 -21.49
N MET A 1037 28.96 -7.99 -21.29
CA MET A 1037 27.91 -8.73 -21.98
C MET A 1037 26.52 -8.23 -21.57
N ASN A 1038 25.63 -8.10 -22.55
CA ASN A 1038 24.24 -7.71 -22.35
C ASN A 1038 23.29 -8.74 -22.96
N MET A 1039 22.76 -9.62 -22.12
CA MET A 1039 21.89 -10.73 -22.51
C MET A 1039 20.39 -10.38 -22.41
N LEU A 1040 20.03 -9.10 -22.28
CA LEU A 1040 18.63 -8.70 -22.29
C LEU A 1040 17.96 -9.07 -23.63
N ALA A 1041 16.72 -9.55 -23.61
CA ALA A 1041 15.99 -9.92 -24.84
C ALA A 1041 15.79 -8.72 -25.78
N SER A 1042 15.69 -7.52 -25.22
CA SER A 1042 15.53 -6.25 -25.95
C SER A 1042 16.82 -5.74 -26.61
N ALA A 1043 18.00 -6.26 -26.24
CA ALA A 1043 19.25 -5.81 -26.83
C ALA A 1043 19.41 -6.34 -28.26
N SER A 1044 19.85 -5.51 -29.21
CA SER A 1044 20.28 -6.02 -30.53
C SER A 1044 21.48 -6.96 -30.40
N LEU A 1045 21.74 -7.81 -31.41
CA LEU A 1045 22.89 -8.73 -31.35
C LEU A 1045 24.21 -7.97 -31.16
N ALA A 1046 24.41 -6.85 -31.85
CA ALA A 1046 25.57 -5.97 -31.66
C ALA A 1046 25.65 -5.41 -30.23
N ALA A 1047 24.53 -4.93 -29.66
CA ALA A 1047 24.47 -4.35 -28.31
C ALA A 1047 24.68 -5.38 -27.19
N THR A 1048 24.72 -6.69 -27.52
CA THR A 1048 25.07 -7.73 -26.53
C THR A 1048 26.56 -7.75 -26.17
N ASN A 1049 27.43 -7.12 -26.97
CA ASN A 1049 28.89 -7.21 -26.85
C ASN A 1049 29.42 -8.65 -26.86
N THR A 1050 28.79 -9.54 -27.62
CA THR A 1050 29.18 -10.97 -27.68
C THR A 1050 29.50 -11.49 -29.08
N CYS A 1051 28.94 -10.88 -30.12
CA CYS A 1051 29.11 -11.35 -31.49
C CYS A 1051 30.49 -11.01 -32.04
N ASN A 1052 31.25 -12.04 -32.47
CA ASN A 1052 32.64 -11.93 -32.93
C ASN A 1052 33.62 -11.30 -31.91
N VAL A 1053 33.27 -11.32 -30.63
CA VAL A 1053 34.13 -10.83 -29.54
C VAL A 1053 35.00 -11.96 -29.02
N ASP A 1054 36.28 -11.67 -28.77
CA ASP A 1054 37.21 -12.63 -28.16
C ASP A 1054 36.86 -12.86 -26.67
N PRO A 1055 36.88 -14.11 -26.18
CA PRO A 1055 36.61 -14.39 -24.78
C PRO A 1055 37.76 -13.93 -23.89
N THR A 1056 37.46 -13.24 -22.79
CA THR A 1056 38.45 -12.81 -21.78
C THR A 1056 38.79 -13.90 -20.76
N ALA A 1057 37.88 -14.85 -20.54
CA ALA A 1057 38.03 -15.96 -19.58
C ALA A 1057 38.51 -17.27 -20.25
N GLY A 1058 39.41 -17.16 -21.23
CA GLY A 1058 40.00 -18.31 -21.95
C GLY A 1058 39.06 -18.99 -22.96
N ASN A 1059 39.58 -20.04 -23.61
CA ASN A 1059 38.94 -20.78 -24.71
C ASN A 1059 38.08 -21.98 -24.25
N ALA A 1060 37.62 -21.98 -23.00
CA ALA A 1060 37.00 -23.13 -22.33
C ALA A 1060 37.85 -24.42 -22.37
N GLY A 1061 39.17 -24.30 -22.58
CA GLY A 1061 40.14 -25.40 -22.57
C GLY A 1061 40.18 -26.25 -23.84
N VAL A 1062 39.31 -26.03 -24.82
CA VAL A 1062 39.12 -26.96 -25.96
C VAL A 1062 38.86 -26.30 -27.31
N LEU A 1063 38.55 -24.99 -27.36
CA LEU A 1063 38.17 -24.33 -28.60
C LEU A 1063 39.37 -23.69 -29.33
N THR A 1064 39.40 -23.85 -30.66
CA THR A 1064 40.38 -23.21 -31.55
C THR A 1064 39.77 -21.93 -32.13
N ASN A 1065 40.49 -20.79 -32.01
CA ASN A 1065 40.02 -19.45 -32.42
C ASN A 1065 38.59 -19.09 -31.94
N PRO A 1066 38.31 -19.21 -30.62
CA PRO A 1066 36.96 -19.04 -30.10
C PRO A 1066 36.47 -17.59 -30.18
N LYS A 1067 35.16 -17.40 -30.41
CA LYS A 1067 34.45 -16.16 -30.10
C LYS A 1067 33.40 -16.42 -29.03
N ILE A 1068 32.94 -15.39 -28.32
CA ILE A 1068 31.84 -15.54 -27.36
C ILE A 1068 30.60 -16.09 -28.09
N ILE A 1069 30.22 -15.44 -29.20
CA ILE A 1069 29.33 -15.98 -30.23
C ILE A 1069 30.02 -15.82 -31.59
N ALA A 1070 30.24 -16.93 -32.30
CA ALA A 1070 30.74 -16.97 -33.67
C ALA A 1070 29.56 -17.21 -34.63
N PRO A 1071 29.12 -16.21 -35.42
CA PRO A 1071 28.01 -16.37 -36.36
C PRO A 1071 28.21 -17.56 -37.31
N GLY A 1072 27.20 -18.43 -37.42
CA GLY A 1072 27.23 -19.61 -38.28
C GLY A 1072 28.09 -20.77 -37.75
N LEU A 1073 28.85 -20.57 -36.66
CA LEU A 1073 29.84 -21.51 -36.15
C LEU A 1073 29.56 -21.85 -34.67
N PRO A 1074 28.53 -22.67 -34.37
CA PRO A 1074 28.19 -23.03 -32.99
C PRO A 1074 29.34 -23.69 -32.24
N ASP A 1075 30.16 -24.51 -32.91
CA ASP A 1075 31.28 -25.21 -32.28
C ASP A 1075 32.50 -24.33 -32.04
N SER A 1076 32.50 -23.08 -32.53
CA SER A 1076 33.50 -22.04 -32.20
C SER A 1076 32.97 -21.01 -31.21
N SER A 1077 31.76 -21.21 -30.67
CA SER A 1077 31.09 -20.27 -29.77
C SER A 1077 31.23 -20.68 -28.30
N VAL A 1078 31.97 -19.90 -27.52
CA VAL A 1078 32.22 -20.15 -26.08
C VAL A 1078 30.93 -20.19 -25.28
N LEU A 1079 29.95 -19.33 -25.62
CA LEU A 1079 28.66 -19.31 -24.95
C LEU A 1079 28.01 -20.70 -24.96
N LEU A 1080 27.98 -21.34 -26.13
CA LEU A 1080 27.37 -22.66 -26.31
C LEU A 1080 28.15 -23.75 -25.56
N ALA A 1081 29.49 -23.69 -25.59
CA ALA A 1081 30.34 -24.64 -24.88
C ALA A 1081 30.13 -24.59 -23.35
N ARG A 1082 29.99 -23.38 -22.78
CA ARG A 1082 29.80 -23.20 -21.33
C ARG A 1082 28.42 -23.66 -20.85
N VAL A 1083 27.34 -23.32 -21.56
CA VAL A 1083 25.99 -23.75 -21.18
C VAL A 1083 25.79 -25.27 -21.31
N ASN A 1084 26.56 -25.91 -22.19
CA ASN A 1084 26.58 -27.36 -22.40
C ASN A 1084 27.53 -28.11 -21.44
N SER A 1085 28.18 -27.43 -20.49
CA SER A 1085 29.11 -28.05 -19.54
C SER A 1085 28.59 -27.98 -18.11
N ARG A 1086 28.91 -29.01 -17.33
CA ARG A 1086 28.77 -29.04 -15.86
C ARG A 1086 30.11 -29.23 -15.15
N ALA A 1087 31.22 -29.04 -15.87
CA ALA A 1087 32.54 -29.00 -15.28
C ALA A 1087 32.76 -27.69 -14.52
N ALA A 1088 33.17 -27.76 -13.25
CA ALA A 1088 33.20 -26.63 -12.32
C ALA A 1088 33.91 -25.37 -12.85
N LEU A 1089 34.97 -25.52 -13.66
CA LEU A 1089 35.76 -24.40 -14.19
C LEU A 1089 35.09 -23.64 -15.34
N ILE A 1090 34.16 -24.26 -16.07
CA ILE A 1090 33.60 -23.67 -17.30
C ILE A 1090 32.07 -23.69 -17.37
N GLN A 1091 31.39 -24.37 -16.45
CA GLN A 1091 29.93 -24.48 -16.46
C GLN A 1091 29.22 -23.13 -16.36
N MET A 1092 28.09 -23.02 -17.04
CA MET A 1092 27.14 -21.92 -16.89
C MET A 1092 25.70 -22.47 -16.82
N PRO A 1093 24.89 -22.06 -15.81
CA PRO A 1093 25.26 -21.17 -14.70
C PRO A 1093 26.27 -21.82 -13.73
N PRO A 1094 27.04 -21.03 -12.95
CA PRO A 1094 28.06 -21.54 -12.04
C PRO A 1094 27.47 -22.18 -10.77
N ILE A 1095 26.20 -21.91 -10.46
CA ILE A 1095 25.48 -22.41 -9.29
C ILE A 1095 24.06 -22.87 -9.67
N GLY A 1096 23.48 -23.74 -8.84
CA GLY A 1096 22.07 -24.08 -8.89
C GLY A 1096 21.62 -24.98 -10.05
N SER A 1097 22.55 -25.47 -10.88
CA SER A 1097 22.28 -26.45 -11.92
C SER A 1097 23.38 -27.50 -12.01
N HIS A 1098 22.99 -28.77 -11.99
CA HIS A 1098 23.83 -29.95 -12.17
C HIS A 1098 23.47 -30.73 -13.44
N VAL A 1099 22.39 -30.35 -14.14
CA VAL A 1099 21.89 -31.03 -15.34
C VAL A 1099 21.90 -30.07 -16.52
N VAL A 1100 22.44 -30.53 -17.67
CA VAL A 1100 22.46 -29.76 -18.92
C VAL A 1100 21.05 -29.58 -19.47
N ASP A 1101 20.67 -28.34 -19.78
CA ASP A 1101 19.45 -28.03 -20.56
C ASP A 1101 19.66 -28.38 -22.02
N THR A 1102 19.49 -29.66 -22.37
CA THR A 1102 19.73 -30.17 -23.73
C THR A 1102 18.84 -29.48 -24.77
N ALA A 1103 17.60 -29.13 -24.41
CA ALA A 1103 16.69 -28.41 -25.29
C ALA A 1103 17.13 -26.96 -25.51
N GLY A 1104 17.55 -26.26 -24.44
CA GLY A 1104 18.13 -24.92 -24.51
C GLY A 1104 19.42 -24.89 -25.33
N VAL A 1105 20.31 -25.86 -25.13
CA VAL A 1105 21.55 -26.02 -25.94
C VAL A 1105 21.21 -26.22 -27.42
N ALA A 1106 20.24 -27.07 -27.74
CA ALA A 1106 19.81 -27.29 -29.12
C ALA A 1106 19.22 -26.01 -29.76
N LEU A 1107 18.42 -25.26 -29.02
CA LEU A 1107 17.87 -23.97 -29.44
C LEU A 1107 18.99 -22.95 -29.74
N LEU A 1108 19.94 -22.80 -28.83
CA LEU A 1108 21.06 -21.88 -29.02
C LEU A 1108 21.96 -22.29 -30.18
N ARG A 1109 22.23 -23.60 -30.34
CA ARG A 1109 22.97 -24.14 -31.48
C ARG A 1109 22.27 -23.80 -32.81
N SER A 1110 20.96 -24.03 -32.89
CA SER A 1110 20.16 -23.71 -34.07
C SER A 1110 20.18 -22.21 -34.38
N TRP A 1111 20.04 -21.38 -33.35
CA TRP A 1111 20.11 -19.93 -33.50
C TRP A 1111 21.48 -19.46 -34.01
N ILE A 1112 22.58 -19.88 -33.36
CA ILE A 1112 23.94 -19.49 -33.77
C ILE A 1112 24.23 -19.94 -35.20
N SER A 1113 23.80 -21.15 -35.58
CA SER A 1113 23.96 -21.67 -36.95
C SER A 1113 23.20 -20.83 -38.00
N SER A 1114 22.10 -20.17 -37.60
CA SER A 1114 21.32 -19.30 -38.49
C SER A 1114 21.90 -17.89 -38.66
N LEU A 1115 22.89 -17.49 -37.86
CA LEU A 1115 23.49 -16.16 -37.93
C LEU A 1115 24.50 -16.08 -39.07
N THR A 1116 24.36 -15.07 -39.93
CA THR A 1116 25.31 -14.78 -41.02
C THR A 1116 26.25 -13.62 -40.70
N SER A 1117 25.87 -12.73 -39.77
CA SER A 1117 26.63 -11.55 -39.36
C SER A 1117 26.19 -11.11 -37.96
N CYS A 1118 26.79 -10.03 -37.45
CA CYS A 1118 26.47 -9.45 -36.14
C CYS A 1118 25.36 -8.38 -36.14
N ASN A 1119 24.80 -8.05 -37.32
CA ASN A 1119 23.83 -6.97 -37.51
C ASN A 1119 22.46 -7.51 -37.92
#